data_AF-A0A1L7WQ88-F1
#
_entry.id   AF-A0A1L7WQ88-F1
#
_cell.length_a   1.000
_cell.length_b   1.000
_cell.length_c   1.000
_cell.angle_alpha   90.00
_cell.angle_beta   90.00
_cell.angle_gamma   90.00
#
_symmetry.space_group_name_H-M   'P 1'
#
loop_
_entity.id
_entity.type
_entity.pdbx_description
1 polymer ?
#
loop_
_entity_poly.entity_id
_entity_poly.type
_entity_poly.pdbx_seq_one_letter_code
_entity_poly.pdbx_strand_id
1 'polypeptide(L)'
;MHLRKYSRNEHSQETSHNAVPLNIIIPIGGIGSRFTKEGYRYPKPLINIVGRPMILRLIDNLSLKSGDTLWMAANEEIDDEFRLGQLIMKTFPKLDFKFLRLKHQTRGASETLYAITQSMNNEHLQLRTISLDCDTIYWADILTQVRNLPIAHGAVFYFPDDGHKPIFSYIKTSSTLSENGLIVDIQEKKAISNKANTGAYVFATASLLQTWAAKSIDSNANGSEVGEYYTSQLIGMMIFDGKLPFLGIPLEDKDFSCVGTPEQLQDLLLQLRSEGKGSQVQKRRFCFDLDMTLVGVPAVAGDYTTCPPIWKNIKLVQQLHKAGHYIIIQTARRMRTHSGNVGAILKDVGILTFKQLAKYQIPYDDLHFGKPWADVYIDDLAVNANLDTMREIGWLLDESEDALLTSDTSIPASPTKTKPPRSVLAARDFNTVQFVGSKVLKSSKSEAILGELYFYSHMPLELSTIFPKVYTVDYLAETNNYTIEMEWRQGLTFSHLLVGRSITRGRLLTLLSGLHKIHAATPSPSTPTLPISEALTGKFEEHSEKRTGNPNLYANYGTKLRSRYFKNKERYDGLGEKAGQYFERLNEFLDTYEAEEKGVRTAIIHGDPVFSNVILSANEKTASFIDVRCQLEDTLTTEGDLHYDLAKVLQSLMGYDHILLTPLDELPKAGERLLQEADERILENLRSIFWEWVEAEYGLGVHRKTLLRITASLMFSLIPLHKEELGPVFLRLCGRTLELASGPGAGQATLGVGLRAGSPMGGIMRRVSERGVSGEVKRSVSGSERNVSGLGIGGERSWTPTRDATMGLEGLKVMDGNVGNRRRTLDAEILGEKVKGMEKAEEKEQTQPCVVGSDMSFSII
;
A
#
# COMPACT_ATOMS: atom_id res chain seq x y z
N MET A 1 4.62 -32.55 32.10
CA MET A 1 3.72 -32.38 33.27
C MET A 1 4.24 -31.35 34.31
N HIS A 2 4.94 -30.28 33.90
CA HIS A 2 5.44 -29.22 34.80
C HIS A 2 5.29 -27.77 34.26
N LEU A 3 4.36 -27.54 33.33
CA LEU A 3 3.94 -26.18 32.92
C LEU A 3 2.71 -25.64 33.70
N ARG A 4 2.16 -26.42 34.65
CA ARG A 4 0.98 -26.02 35.47
C ARG A 4 1.29 -25.19 36.72
N LYS A 5 2.53 -24.74 36.93
CA LYS A 5 2.96 -24.09 38.20
C LYS A 5 3.03 -22.55 38.18
N TYR A 6 2.47 -21.87 37.18
CA TYR A 6 2.31 -20.41 37.21
C TYR A 6 0.89 -19.93 37.50
N SER A 7 0.01 -20.80 37.98
CA SER A 7 -1.36 -20.44 38.34
C SER A 7 -1.71 -20.91 39.75
N ARG A 8 -1.75 -19.96 40.70
CA ARG A 8 -2.38 -19.96 42.05
C ARG A 8 -1.40 -19.65 43.19
N ASN A 9 -1.28 -18.37 43.52
CA ASN A 9 -1.71 -17.78 44.80
C ASN A 9 -1.04 -16.43 44.99
N GLU A 10 -1.83 -15.35 44.92
CA GLU A 10 -1.94 -14.35 46.00
C GLU A 10 -3.24 -13.57 45.79
N HIS A 11 -3.99 -13.40 46.88
CA HIS A 11 -5.37 -12.89 46.90
C HIS A 11 -5.39 -11.36 46.91
N SER A 12 -6.33 -10.82 46.12
CA SER A 12 -7.11 -9.60 46.36
C SER A 12 -6.36 -8.31 46.70
N GLN A 13 -5.99 -7.57 45.66
CA GLN A 13 -6.40 -6.16 45.56
C GLN A 13 -6.97 -5.93 44.15
N GLU A 14 -8.26 -5.62 44.08
CA GLU A 14 -8.90 -5.02 42.91
C GLU A 14 -8.31 -3.62 42.72
N THR A 15 -7.20 -3.54 42.01
CA THR A 15 -6.78 -2.33 41.32
C THR A 15 -7.10 -2.54 39.84
N SER A 16 -7.85 -1.61 39.25
CA SER A 16 -8.12 -1.54 37.81
C SER A 16 -6.80 -1.36 37.04
N HIS A 17 -6.05 -2.44 36.84
CA HIS A 17 -4.85 -2.42 36.02
C HIS A 17 -5.29 -2.42 34.54
N ASN A 18 -5.10 -1.28 33.87
CA ASN A 18 -5.17 -1.19 32.42
C ASN A 18 -4.28 -2.28 31.83
N ALA A 19 -4.88 -3.23 31.12
CA ALA A 19 -4.14 -4.28 30.44
C ALA A 19 -3.17 -3.66 29.43
N VAL A 20 -1.98 -4.25 29.27
CA VAL A 20 -0.97 -3.76 28.33
C VAL A 20 -1.55 -3.78 26.91
N PRO A 21 -1.60 -2.62 26.22
CA PRO A 21 -2.06 -2.51 24.84
C PRO A 21 -1.22 -3.34 23.87
N LEU A 22 -1.87 -3.90 22.84
CA LEU A 22 -1.22 -4.63 21.75
C LEU A 22 -1.51 -3.98 20.40
N ASN A 23 -0.56 -4.11 19.46
CA ASN A 23 -0.91 -4.06 18.04
C ASN A 23 -1.29 -5.47 17.57
N ILE A 24 -2.44 -5.59 16.92
CA ILE A 24 -2.86 -6.78 16.20
C ILE A 24 -2.77 -6.46 14.72
N ILE A 25 -1.99 -7.22 13.95
CA ILE A 25 -1.83 -7.03 12.51
C ILE A 25 -2.47 -8.20 11.77
N ILE A 26 -3.29 -7.90 10.76
CA ILE A 26 -3.81 -8.89 9.81
C ILE A 26 -3.35 -8.52 8.40
N PRO A 27 -2.28 -9.15 7.87
CA PRO A 27 -1.79 -8.88 6.52
C PRO A 27 -2.62 -9.63 5.47
N ILE A 28 -3.32 -8.89 4.61
CA ILE A 28 -4.13 -9.42 3.50
C ILE A 28 -3.48 -9.03 2.17
N GLY A 29 -2.20 -9.37 2.05
CA GLY A 29 -1.41 -9.04 0.88
C GLY A 29 -1.57 -10.03 -0.29
N GLY A 30 -2.19 -11.21 -0.09
CA GLY A 30 -2.21 -12.29 -1.09
C GLY A 30 -3.48 -12.36 -1.97
N ILE A 31 -3.33 -12.91 -3.18
CA ILE A 31 -4.41 -13.01 -4.21
C ILE A 31 -5.47 -14.08 -3.86
N GLY A 32 -5.14 -15.09 -3.04
CA GLY A 32 -6.10 -16.11 -2.62
C GLY A 32 -6.57 -17.07 -3.73
N SER A 33 -5.70 -17.37 -4.71
CA SER A 33 -6.05 -18.07 -5.96
C SER A 33 -6.64 -19.48 -5.81
N ARG A 34 -6.43 -20.16 -4.67
CA ARG A 34 -6.96 -21.52 -4.43
C ARG A 34 -8.49 -21.55 -4.40
N PHE A 35 -9.11 -20.56 -3.76
CA PHE A 35 -10.57 -20.47 -3.67
C PHE A 35 -11.20 -20.08 -5.02
N THR A 36 -10.56 -19.17 -5.77
CA THR A 36 -11.04 -18.78 -7.10
C THR A 36 -11.08 -19.96 -8.07
N LYS A 37 -10.10 -20.88 -8.01
CA LYS A 37 -10.08 -22.12 -8.83
C LYS A 37 -11.29 -23.03 -8.55
N GLU A 38 -11.73 -23.09 -7.30
CA GLU A 38 -12.92 -23.83 -6.89
C GLU A 38 -14.23 -23.04 -7.12
N GLY A 39 -14.18 -21.88 -7.76
CA GLY A 39 -15.37 -21.11 -8.14
C GLY A 39 -15.93 -20.20 -7.04
N TYR A 40 -15.18 -19.94 -5.96
CA TYR A 40 -15.56 -18.91 -5.00
C TYR A 40 -15.41 -17.51 -5.62
N ARG A 41 -16.44 -16.68 -5.45
CA ARG A 41 -16.48 -15.31 -5.99
C ARG A 41 -15.79 -14.28 -5.09
N TYR A 42 -15.93 -14.43 -3.78
CA TYR A 42 -15.35 -13.49 -2.82
C TYR A 42 -13.86 -13.77 -2.60
N PRO A 43 -13.04 -12.72 -2.35
CA PRO A 43 -11.65 -12.92 -1.94
C PRO A 43 -11.63 -13.66 -0.60
N LYS A 44 -10.56 -14.43 -0.36
CA LYS A 44 -10.41 -15.32 0.82
C LYS A 44 -10.95 -14.75 2.15
N PRO A 45 -10.58 -13.53 2.59
CA PRO A 45 -11.03 -13.00 3.88
C PRO A 45 -12.55 -12.78 3.98
N LEU A 46 -13.23 -12.66 2.84
CA LEU A 46 -14.65 -12.40 2.74
C LEU A 46 -15.49 -13.65 2.48
N ILE A 47 -14.86 -14.82 2.35
CA ILE A 47 -15.57 -16.10 2.22
C ILE A 47 -16.32 -16.37 3.52
N ASN A 48 -17.59 -16.77 3.40
CA ASN A 48 -18.46 -16.96 4.55
C ASN A 48 -18.19 -18.28 5.29
N ILE A 49 -18.25 -18.21 6.61
CA ILE A 49 -18.33 -19.34 7.53
C ILE A 49 -19.64 -19.19 8.32
N VAL A 50 -20.67 -19.93 7.88
CA VAL A 50 -22.03 -19.89 8.41
C VAL A 50 -22.59 -18.46 8.42
N GLY A 51 -22.67 -17.87 7.22
CA GLY A 51 -23.26 -16.55 6.94
C GLY A 51 -22.46 -15.36 7.50
N ARG A 52 -21.20 -15.56 7.89
CA ARG A 52 -20.31 -14.48 8.33
C ARG A 52 -18.93 -14.60 7.68
N PRO A 53 -18.37 -13.50 7.12
CA PRO A 53 -17.03 -13.47 6.56
C PRO A 53 -15.96 -14.02 7.51
N MET A 54 -15.02 -14.79 6.94
CA MET A 54 -13.86 -15.38 7.62
C MET A 54 -13.11 -14.36 8.47
N ILE A 55 -12.84 -13.17 7.93
CA ILE A 55 -12.14 -12.10 8.64
C ILE A 55 -12.90 -11.60 9.88
N LEU A 56 -14.23 -11.51 9.78
CA LEU A 56 -15.06 -11.10 10.92
C LEU A 56 -15.12 -12.21 11.98
N ARG A 57 -15.08 -13.49 11.57
CA ARG A 57 -14.98 -14.63 12.49
C ARG A 57 -13.67 -14.65 13.24
N LEU A 58 -12.55 -14.33 12.58
CA LEU A 58 -11.26 -14.17 13.26
C LEU A 58 -11.38 -13.09 14.34
N ILE A 59 -11.83 -11.88 13.98
CA ILE A 59 -11.88 -10.74 14.91
C ILE A 59 -12.87 -10.98 16.06
N ASP A 60 -14.03 -11.59 15.80
CA ASP A 60 -15.04 -11.91 16.84
C ASP A 60 -14.47 -12.71 18.01
N ASN A 61 -13.50 -13.60 17.74
CA ASN A 61 -12.94 -14.49 18.73
C ASN A 61 -11.69 -13.92 19.42
N LEU A 62 -11.26 -12.71 19.07
CA LEU A 62 -10.15 -12.04 19.74
C LEU A 62 -10.63 -11.32 21.00
N SER A 63 -9.94 -11.55 22.12
CA SER A 63 -10.15 -10.88 23.41
C SER A 63 -9.56 -9.46 23.43
N LEU A 64 -10.02 -8.62 22.51
CA LEU A 64 -9.58 -7.24 22.35
C LEU A 64 -9.91 -6.41 23.60
N LYS A 65 -8.97 -5.58 24.04
CA LYS A 65 -9.07 -4.72 25.21
C LYS A 65 -8.96 -3.25 24.81
N SER A 66 -9.41 -2.35 25.69
CA SER A 66 -9.24 -0.91 25.50
C SER A 66 -7.74 -0.58 25.34
N GLY A 67 -7.42 0.17 24.29
CA GLY A 67 -6.05 0.53 23.93
C GLY A 67 -5.41 -0.39 22.89
N ASP A 68 -5.96 -1.59 22.64
CA ASP A 68 -5.49 -2.40 21.50
C ASP A 68 -5.82 -1.70 20.17
N THR A 69 -4.89 -1.79 19.22
CA THR A 69 -5.08 -1.29 17.86
C THR A 69 -5.03 -2.45 16.86
N LEU A 70 -6.08 -2.58 16.04
CA LEU A 70 -6.12 -3.50 14.92
C LEU A 70 -5.61 -2.81 13.65
N TRP A 71 -4.52 -3.32 13.10
CA TRP A 71 -3.96 -2.93 11.82
C TRP A 71 -4.29 -3.98 10.77
N MET A 72 -4.76 -3.54 9.62
CA MET A 72 -5.04 -4.43 8.49
C MET A 72 -4.53 -3.78 7.21
N ALA A 73 -3.96 -4.57 6.31
CA ALA A 73 -3.62 -4.10 4.98
C ALA A 73 -4.18 -5.04 3.92
N ALA A 74 -4.78 -4.47 2.88
CA ALA A 74 -5.25 -5.21 1.72
C ALA A 74 -4.95 -4.40 0.44
N ASN A 75 -4.88 -5.09 -0.69
CA ASN A 75 -4.78 -4.43 -1.99
C ASN A 75 -5.94 -3.43 -2.19
N GLU A 76 -5.65 -2.24 -2.70
CA GLU A 76 -6.66 -1.20 -2.89
C GLU A 76 -7.83 -1.63 -3.78
N GLU A 77 -7.60 -2.54 -4.74
CA GLU A 77 -8.62 -3.10 -5.62
C GLU A 77 -9.64 -3.96 -4.85
N ILE A 78 -9.18 -4.70 -3.83
CA ILE A 78 -10.06 -5.50 -2.97
C ILE A 78 -10.97 -4.57 -2.17
N ASP A 79 -10.45 -3.45 -1.67
CA ASP A 79 -11.26 -2.48 -0.93
C ASP A 79 -12.18 -1.65 -1.85
N ASP A 80 -11.73 -1.38 -3.08
CA ASP A 80 -12.53 -0.72 -4.12
C ASP A 80 -13.73 -1.57 -4.58
N GLU A 81 -13.61 -2.89 -4.54
CA GLU A 81 -14.70 -3.78 -4.93
C GLU A 81 -15.58 -4.16 -3.72
N PHE A 82 -14.96 -4.48 -2.58
CA PHE A 82 -15.67 -5.11 -1.46
C PHE A 82 -15.78 -4.24 -0.19
N ARG A 83 -15.21 -3.04 -0.18
CA ARG A 83 -15.27 -2.09 0.95
C ARG A 83 -14.85 -2.72 2.28
N LEU A 84 -13.82 -3.57 2.24
CA LEU A 84 -13.35 -4.36 3.38
C LEU A 84 -13.06 -3.48 4.60
N GLY A 85 -12.40 -2.33 4.44
CA GLY A 85 -12.12 -1.42 5.54
C GLY A 85 -13.41 -0.89 6.20
N GLN A 86 -14.38 -0.48 5.39
CA GLN A 86 -15.68 0.00 5.89
C GLN A 86 -16.49 -1.11 6.57
N LEU A 87 -16.41 -2.34 6.07
CA LEU A 87 -17.05 -3.50 6.69
C LEU A 87 -16.55 -3.70 8.13
N ILE A 88 -15.23 -3.64 8.36
CA ILE A 88 -14.66 -3.78 9.71
C ILE A 88 -15.11 -2.61 10.60
N MET A 89 -15.02 -1.36 10.12
CA MET A 89 -15.42 -0.17 10.88
C MET A 89 -16.91 -0.19 11.27
N LYS A 90 -17.80 -0.59 10.36
CA LYS A 90 -19.25 -0.74 10.61
C LYS A 90 -19.51 -1.83 11.64
N THR A 91 -18.77 -2.94 11.58
CA THR A 91 -18.98 -4.10 12.45
C THR A 91 -18.41 -3.89 13.86
N PHE A 92 -17.27 -3.21 13.98
CA PHE A 92 -16.55 -3.00 15.24
C PHE A 92 -16.30 -1.50 15.48
N PRO A 93 -17.35 -0.67 15.70
CA PRO A 93 -17.22 0.79 15.75
C PRO A 93 -16.43 1.33 16.97
N LYS A 94 -16.19 0.49 17.98
CA LYS A 94 -15.42 0.84 19.18
C LYS A 94 -13.96 0.39 19.12
N LEU A 95 -13.58 -0.36 18.09
CA LEU A 95 -12.22 -0.85 17.91
C LEU A 95 -11.36 0.27 17.31
N ASP A 96 -10.19 0.52 17.88
CA ASP A 96 -9.20 1.36 17.20
C ASP A 96 -8.65 0.58 16.00
N PHE A 97 -9.11 0.95 14.82
CA PHE A 97 -8.83 0.23 13.58
C PHE A 97 -8.08 1.14 12.60
N LYS A 98 -7.00 0.61 12.03
CA LYS A 98 -6.18 1.26 11.00
C LYS A 98 -6.12 0.36 9.78
N PHE A 99 -6.57 0.89 8.64
CA PHE A 99 -6.58 0.18 7.38
C PHE A 99 -5.59 0.79 6.39
N LEU A 100 -4.65 -0.01 5.91
CA LEU A 100 -3.68 0.38 4.88
C LEU A 100 -4.09 -0.21 3.53
N ARG A 101 -4.41 0.67 2.58
CA ARG A 101 -4.65 0.30 1.18
C ARG A 101 -3.32 0.14 0.46
N LEU A 102 -2.93 -1.09 0.15
CA LEU A 102 -1.68 -1.40 -0.54
C LEU A 102 -1.77 -0.95 -2.01
N LYS A 103 -0.83 -0.10 -2.43
CA LYS A 103 -0.75 0.48 -3.78
C LYS A 103 -0.21 -0.48 -4.85
N HIS A 104 0.31 -1.63 -4.42
CA HIS A 104 0.80 -2.66 -5.30
C HIS A 104 0.70 -4.02 -4.60
N GLN A 105 0.76 -5.08 -5.38
CA GLN A 105 0.81 -6.43 -4.88
C GLN A 105 2.17 -6.68 -4.17
N THR A 106 2.15 -6.85 -2.85
CA THR A 106 3.35 -7.23 -2.10
C THR A 106 3.76 -8.67 -2.42
N ARG A 107 5.04 -8.97 -2.22
CA ARG A 107 5.68 -10.26 -2.50
C ARG A 107 5.58 -11.27 -1.36
N GLY A 108 4.90 -10.91 -0.29
CA GLY A 108 4.67 -11.80 0.85
C GLY A 108 4.29 -11.04 2.11
N ALA A 109 4.03 -11.81 3.17
CA ALA A 109 3.60 -11.28 4.46
C ALA A 109 4.65 -10.33 5.07
N SER A 110 5.95 -10.62 4.96
CA SER A 110 6.98 -9.76 5.57
C SER A 110 7.01 -8.35 4.97
N GLU A 111 6.78 -8.20 3.66
CA GLU A 111 6.67 -6.88 3.03
C GLU A 111 5.37 -6.17 3.38
N THR A 112 4.26 -6.92 3.50
CA THR A 112 3.01 -6.34 4.02
C THR A 112 3.18 -5.84 5.46
N LEU A 113 3.84 -6.61 6.33
CA LEU A 113 4.16 -6.24 7.71
C LEU A 113 5.08 -5.02 7.76
N TYR A 114 6.05 -4.93 6.85
CA TYR A 114 6.90 -3.75 6.72
C TYR A 114 6.08 -2.51 6.37
N ALA A 115 5.23 -2.57 5.35
CA ALA A 115 4.39 -1.44 4.94
C ALA A 115 3.42 -0.98 6.06
N ILE A 116 2.84 -1.93 6.81
CA ILE A 116 1.99 -1.62 7.98
C ILE A 116 2.79 -0.93 9.07
N THR A 117 3.95 -1.47 9.45
CA THR A 117 4.78 -0.85 10.49
C THR A 117 5.35 0.50 10.08
N GLN A 118 5.61 0.73 8.79
CA GLN A 118 5.92 2.06 8.25
C GLN A 118 4.80 3.08 8.47
N SER A 119 3.55 2.63 8.57
CA SER A 119 2.37 3.47 8.81
C SER A 119 2.14 3.79 10.30
N MET A 120 2.87 3.13 11.21
CA MET A 120 2.72 3.32 12.65
C MET A 120 3.36 4.63 13.13
N ASN A 121 2.82 5.24 14.19
CA ASN A 121 3.48 6.33 14.91
C ASN A 121 4.44 5.76 15.97
N ASN A 122 5.17 6.64 16.67
CA ASN A 122 6.16 6.22 17.67
C ASN A 122 5.53 5.42 18.82
N GLU A 123 4.31 5.73 19.26
CA GLU A 123 3.63 5.01 20.33
C GLU A 123 3.34 3.56 19.92
N HIS A 124 2.71 3.37 18.76
CA HIS A 124 2.43 2.04 18.22
C HIS A 124 3.72 1.25 17.96
N LEU A 125 4.80 1.89 17.50
CA LEU A 125 6.08 1.22 17.27
C LEU A 125 6.70 0.61 18.54
N GLN A 126 6.37 1.13 19.73
CA GLN A 126 6.84 0.58 21.00
C GLN A 126 5.96 -0.56 21.54
N LEU A 127 4.74 -0.74 21.01
CA LEU A 127 3.83 -1.76 21.49
C LEU A 127 4.24 -3.15 21.01
N ARG A 128 3.99 -4.14 21.87
CA ARG A 128 4.03 -5.56 21.50
C ARG A 128 3.06 -5.81 20.36
N THR A 129 3.50 -6.59 19.40
CA THR A 129 2.79 -6.75 18.14
C THR A 129 2.57 -8.22 17.82
N ILE A 130 1.34 -8.61 17.49
CA ILE A 130 1.01 -9.93 16.98
C ILE A 130 0.53 -9.81 15.53
N SER A 131 1.08 -10.63 14.63
CA SER A 131 0.58 -10.83 13.28
C SER A 131 -0.28 -12.10 13.25
N LEU A 132 -1.46 -12.01 12.66
CA LEU A 132 -2.42 -13.10 12.51
C LEU A 132 -2.76 -13.29 11.03
N ASP A 133 -2.57 -14.51 10.53
CA ASP A 133 -3.04 -14.86 9.20
C ASP A 133 -4.58 -14.82 9.14
N CYS A 134 -5.12 -14.25 8.05
CA CYS A 134 -6.56 -14.04 7.91
C CYS A 134 -7.38 -15.32 7.74
N ASP A 135 -6.72 -16.46 7.54
CA ASP A 135 -7.29 -17.78 7.32
C ASP A 135 -7.09 -18.76 8.48
N THR A 136 -6.82 -18.25 9.67
CA THR A 136 -6.85 -19.04 10.90
C THR A 136 -7.85 -18.45 11.87
N ILE A 137 -8.78 -19.27 12.35
CA ILE A 137 -9.74 -18.90 13.40
C ILE A 137 -9.19 -19.42 14.73
N TYR A 138 -9.02 -18.54 15.72
CA TYR A 138 -8.59 -18.91 17.07
C TYR A 138 -9.81 -18.99 17.98
N TRP A 139 -10.02 -20.14 18.62
CA TRP A 139 -11.07 -20.37 19.62
C TRP A 139 -10.56 -20.15 21.05
N ALA A 140 -9.25 -20.30 21.26
CA ALA A 140 -8.58 -19.96 22.49
C ALA A 140 -8.27 -18.46 22.60
N ASP A 141 -8.21 -17.94 23.83
CA ASP A 141 -7.79 -16.57 24.12
C ASP A 141 -6.27 -16.43 23.95
N ILE A 142 -5.84 -16.27 22.70
CA ILE A 142 -4.42 -16.10 22.36
C ILE A 142 -3.88 -14.73 22.78
N LEU A 143 -4.71 -13.66 22.80
CA LEU A 143 -4.20 -12.32 23.13
C LEU A 143 -3.88 -12.18 24.62
N THR A 144 -4.61 -12.84 25.51
CA THR A 144 -4.23 -12.91 26.93
C THR A 144 -2.92 -13.68 27.10
N GLN A 145 -2.72 -14.78 26.35
CA GLN A 145 -1.42 -15.49 26.35
C GLN A 145 -0.28 -14.57 25.91
N VAL A 146 -0.49 -13.78 24.84
CA VAL A 146 0.50 -12.81 24.34
C VAL A 146 0.87 -11.75 25.38
N ARG A 147 -0.11 -11.25 26.14
CA ARG A 147 0.16 -10.27 27.22
C ARG A 147 0.99 -10.86 28.36
N ASN A 148 0.86 -12.16 28.60
CA ASN A 148 1.57 -12.86 29.66
C ASN A 148 2.98 -13.32 29.26
N LEU A 149 3.38 -13.16 27.99
CA LEU A 149 4.75 -13.50 27.55
C LEU A 149 5.78 -12.54 28.17
N PRO A 150 7.03 -12.99 28.44
CA PRO A 150 8.09 -12.12 28.93
C PRO A 150 8.35 -10.94 27.99
N ILE A 151 8.62 -9.74 28.51
CA ILE A 151 8.64 -8.46 27.77
C ILE A 151 9.50 -8.51 26.49
N ALA A 152 10.72 -9.07 26.59
CA ALA A 152 11.67 -9.11 25.49
C ALA A 152 11.48 -10.28 24.50
N HIS A 153 10.48 -11.15 24.71
CA HIS A 153 10.31 -12.37 23.92
C HIS A 153 9.31 -12.17 22.78
N GLY A 154 9.69 -12.65 21.60
CA GLY A 154 8.74 -13.01 20.55
C GLY A 154 8.14 -14.39 20.80
N ALA A 155 7.16 -14.78 19.99
CA ALA A 155 6.59 -16.12 20.06
C ALA A 155 6.01 -16.58 18.72
N VAL A 156 5.88 -17.89 18.57
CA VAL A 156 5.17 -18.53 17.45
C VAL A 156 4.19 -19.53 18.04
N PHE A 157 2.91 -19.39 17.71
CA PHE A 157 1.91 -20.37 18.10
C PHE A 157 1.93 -21.54 17.13
N TYR A 158 2.01 -22.76 17.67
CA TYR A 158 2.14 -23.97 16.87
C TYR A 158 1.17 -25.05 17.31
N PHE A 159 0.92 -26.01 16.43
CA PHE A 159 0.17 -27.22 16.70
C PHE A 159 0.98 -28.45 16.25
N PRO A 160 0.68 -29.65 16.80
CA PRO A 160 1.26 -30.89 16.30
C PRO A 160 0.76 -31.20 14.89
N ASP A 161 1.68 -31.32 13.93
CA ASP A 161 1.39 -31.74 12.57
C ASP A 161 2.24 -32.96 12.22
N ASP A 162 1.57 -34.11 12.09
CA ASP A 162 2.16 -35.39 11.70
C ASP A 162 1.93 -35.69 10.20
N GLY A 163 1.50 -34.69 9.41
CA GLY A 163 1.21 -34.81 7.99
C GLY A 163 2.43 -35.13 7.12
N HIS A 164 2.18 -35.74 5.94
CA HIS A 164 3.24 -36.18 5.03
C HIS A 164 3.83 -35.06 4.13
N LYS A 165 3.11 -33.95 3.92
CA LYS A 165 3.56 -32.84 3.06
C LYS A 165 3.69 -31.55 3.88
N PRO A 166 4.89 -30.94 3.95
CA PRO A 166 5.09 -29.72 4.73
C PRO A 166 4.50 -28.51 3.99
N ILE A 167 3.29 -28.11 4.36
CA ILE A 167 2.60 -26.94 3.77
C ILE A 167 2.65 -25.69 4.65
N PHE A 168 3.14 -25.82 5.89
CA PHE A 168 3.30 -24.74 6.87
C PHE A 168 4.77 -24.35 7.08
N SER A 169 5.02 -23.35 7.92
CA SER A 169 6.33 -23.13 8.54
C SER A 169 6.47 -23.97 9.82
N TYR A 170 7.61 -24.61 10.03
CA TYR A 170 7.84 -25.49 11.18
C TYR A 170 8.93 -24.92 12.08
N ILE A 171 8.75 -25.06 13.39
CA ILE A 171 9.71 -24.59 14.40
C ILE A 171 10.41 -25.77 15.08
N LYS A 172 11.63 -25.58 15.55
CA LYS A 172 12.30 -26.50 16.48
C LYS A 172 12.56 -25.75 17.77
N THR A 173 12.25 -26.38 18.91
CA THR A 173 12.47 -25.78 20.23
C THR A 173 13.59 -26.48 20.98
N SER A 174 14.33 -25.75 21.80
CA SER A 174 15.31 -26.31 22.72
C SER A 174 14.65 -27.24 23.73
N SER A 175 15.31 -28.36 24.01
CA SER A 175 14.92 -29.34 25.03
C SER A 175 15.77 -29.25 26.30
N THR A 176 16.68 -28.27 26.40
CA THR A 176 17.47 -28.06 27.60
C THR A 176 16.60 -27.47 28.71
N LEU A 177 16.82 -27.87 29.97
CA LEU A 177 16.02 -27.42 31.11
C LEU A 177 16.02 -25.90 31.30
N SER A 178 17.12 -25.22 30.94
CA SER A 178 17.29 -23.77 31.05
C SER A 178 16.63 -22.96 29.93
N GLU A 179 16.38 -23.57 28.77
CA GLU A 179 15.88 -22.89 27.56
C GLU A 179 14.61 -23.56 26.99
N ASN A 180 13.94 -24.36 27.81
CA ASN A 180 12.81 -25.17 27.37
C ASN A 180 11.72 -24.29 26.72
N GLY A 181 11.38 -24.60 25.48
CA GLY A 181 10.39 -23.85 24.70
C GLY A 181 10.94 -22.70 23.86
N LEU A 182 12.22 -22.31 24.02
CA LEU A 182 12.85 -21.35 23.11
C LEU A 182 13.03 -21.97 21.72
N ILE A 183 12.70 -21.22 20.68
CA ILE A 183 12.84 -21.60 19.29
C ILE A 183 14.32 -21.50 18.89
N VAL A 184 14.88 -22.60 18.41
CA VAL A 184 16.28 -22.70 17.95
C VAL A 184 16.39 -22.78 16.44
N ASP A 185 15.31 -23.10 15.73
CA ASP A 185 15.24 -23.11 14.27
C ASP A 185 13.80 -22.93 13.80
N ILE A 186 13.63 -22.32 12.62
CA ILE A 186 12.34 -22.12 11.95
C ILE A 186 12.56 -22.20 10.44
N GLN A 187 11.75 -23.00 9.75
CA GLN A 187 11.88 -23.21 8.30
C GLN A 187 10.52 -23.16 7.61
N GLU A 188 10.44 -22.47 6.48
CA GLU A 188 9.26 -22.42 5.63
C GLU A 188 9.14 -23.70 4.80
N LYS A 189 7.95 -24.33 4.76
CA LYS A 189 7.63 -25.49 3.89
C LYS A 189 8.61 -26.66 4.02
N LYS A 190 9.30 -26.76 5.16
CA LYS A 190 10.22 -27.85 5.50
C LYS A 190 10.00 -28.29 6.94
N ALA A 191 9.48 -29.50 7.13
CA ALA A 191 9.21 -30.07 8.44
C ALA A 191 10.53 -30.43 9.16
N ILE A 192 11.06 -29.48 9.95
CA ILE A 192 12.22 -29.69 10.83
C ILE A 192 11.84 -30.27 12.21
N SER A 193 10.54 -30.32 12.50
CA SER A 193 9.91 -31.00 13.64
C SER A 193 8.41 -31.20 13.33
N ASN A 194 7.63 -31.77 14.25
CA ASN A 194 6.17 -31.87 14.15
C ASN A 194 5.43 -30.61 14.65
N LYS A 195 6.11 -29.48 14.81
CA LYS A 195 5.53 -28.24 15.33
C LYS A 195 5.26 -27.26 14.20
N ALA A 196 4.08 -27.37 13.59
CA ALA A 196 3.62 -26.48 12.53
C ALA A 196 3.05 -25.19 13.11
N ASN A 197 3.40 -24.05 12.52
CA ASN A 197 2.86 -22.75 12.89
C ASN A 197 1.38 -22.62 12.50
N THR A 198 0.61 -21.94 13.36
CA THR A 198 -0.83 -21.68 13.19
C THR A 198 -1.15 -20.40 12.38
N GLY A 199 -0.17 -19.55 12.13
CA GLY A 199 -0.34 -18.24 11.51
C GLY A 199 -0.34 -17.09 12.52
N ALA A 200 0.00 -17.36 13.79
CA ALA A 200 0.14 -16.35 14.84
C ALA A 200 1.60 -16.16 15.25
N TYR A 201 2.12 -14.97 14.93
CA TYR A 201 3.50 -14.59 15.17
C TYR A 201 3.57 -13.36 16.07
N VAL A 202 4.31 -13.44 17.16
CA VAL A 202 4.44 -12.36 18.16
C VAL A 202 5.83 -11.77 18.11
N PHE A 203 5.90 -10.45 18.07
CA PHE A 203 7.11 -9.64 18.08
C PHE A 203 7.12 -8.80 19.37
N ALA A 204 8.29 -8.72 20.00
CA ALA A 204 8.45 -7.98 21.26
C ALA A 204 8.01 -6.51 21.12
N THR A 205 8.31 -5.87 19.99
CA THR A 205 7.81 -4.54 19.60
C THR A 205 7.61 -4.43 18.09
N ALA A 206 6.74 -3.51 17.65
CA ALA A 206 6.59 -3.18 16.22
C ALA A 206 7.85 -2.56 15.60
N SER A 207 8.66 -1.83 16.37
CA SER A 207 9.94 -1.27 15.93
C SER A 207 10.96 -2.36 15.56
N LEU A 208 11.03 -3.43 16.35
CA LEU A 208 11.84 -4.61 16.00
C LEU A 208 11.30 -5.28 14.74
N LEU A 209 9.99 -5.48 14.65
CA LEU A 209 9.35 -6.02 13.44
C LEU A 209 9.72 -5.19 12.20
N GLN A 210 9.56 -3.87 12.26
CA GLN A 210 9.87 -2.96 11.15
C GLN A 210 11.33 -3.09 10.69
N THR A 211 12.27 -3.06 11.66
CA THR A 211 13.70 -3.11 11.39
C THR A 211 14.10 -4.44 10.73
N TRP A 212 13.61 -5.55 11.26
CA TRP A 212 13.96 -6.87 10.75
C TRP A 212 13.21 -7.21 9.46
N ALA A 213 11.98 -6.72 9.27
CA ALA A 213 11.26 -6.87 8.01
C ALA A 213 12.01 -6.16 6.88
N ALA A 214 12.53 -4.95 7.10
CA ALA A 214 13.39 -4.25 6.14
C ALA A 214 14.63 -5.08 5.78
N LYS A 215 15.34 -5.60 6.79
CA LYS A 215 16.53 -6.45 6.58
C LYS A 215 16.19 -7.74 5.82
N SER A 216 15.06 -8.36 6.13
CA SER A 216 14.63 -9.59 5.46
C SER A 216 14.34 -9.37 3.97
N ILE A 217 13.68 -8.26 3.64
CA ILE A 217 13.45 -7.85 2.24
C ILE A 217 14.80 -7.61 1.54
N ASP A 218 15.70 -6.86 2.17
CA ASP A 218 17.03 -6.53 1.61
C ASP A 218 17.93 -7.77 1.44
N SER A 219 17.84 -8.75 2.35
CA SER A 219 18.61 -10.00 2.27
C SER A 219 18.09 -10.93 1.17
N ASN A 220 16.77 -11.03 0.99
CA ASN A 220 16.21 -11.91 -0.03
C ASN A 220 16.48 -11.41 -1.46
N ALA A 221 16.65 -10.10 -1.66
CA ALA A 221 17.12 -9.55 -2.93
C ALA A 221 18.51 -10.11 -3.34
N ASN A 222 19.34 -10.52 -2.37
CA ASN A 222 20.68 -11.07 -2.61
C ASN A 222 20.70 -12.60 -2.84
N GLY A 223 19.58 -13.30 -2.65
CA GLY A 223 19.47 -14.75 -2.80
C GLY A 223 19.45 -15.25 -4.25
N SER A 224 19.77 -16.53 -4.48
CA SER A 224 19.79 -17.15 -5.82
C SER A 224 18.41 -17.45 -6.40
N GLU A 225 17.38 -17.58 -5.56
CA GLU A 225 15.99 -17.81 -5.95
C GLU A 225 15.10 -16.67 -5.45
N VAL A 226 14.27 -16.11 -6.33
CA VAL A 226 13.24 -15.13 -5.96
C VAL A 226 12.13 -15.88 -5.23
N GLY A 227 12.18 -15.88 -3.90
CA GLY A 227 11.16 -16.47 -3.05
C GLY A 227 10.12 -15.45 -2.58
N GLU A 228 8.93 -15.94 -2.20
CA GLU A 228 7.96 -15.13 -1.44
C GLU A 228 8.57 -14.67 -0.11
N TYR A 229 8.20 -13.47 0.34
CA TYR A 229 8.68 -12.92 1.61
C TYR A 229 7.87 -13.45 2.79
N TYR A 230 8.28 -14.60 3.31
CA TYR A 230 7.62 -15.27 4.43
C TYR A 230 8.00 -14.71 5.80
N THR A 231 7.03 -14.67 6.71
CA THR A 231 7.23 -14.27 8.11
C THR A 231 8.20 -15.20 8.86
N SER A 232 8.22 -16.49 8.50
CA SER A 232 9.12 -17.49 9.06
C SER A 232 10.60 -17.18 8.79
N GLN A 233 10.94 -16.75 7.57
CA GLN A 233 12.30 -16.33 7.20
C GLN A 233 12.73 -15.10 7.99
N LEU A 234 11.83 -14.11 8.12
CA LEU A 234 12.03 -12.93 8.95
C LEU A 234 12.34 -13.32 10.41
N ILE A 235 11.53 -14.18 11.02
CA ILE A 235 11.75 -14.65 12.39
C ILE A 235 13.06 -15.44 12.50
N GLY A 236 13.39 -16.25 11.49
CA GLY A 236 14.68 -16.93 11.39
C GLY A 236 15.84 -15.96 11.52
N MET A 237 15.84 -14.87 10.74
CA MET A 237 16.88 -13.82 10.85
C MET A 237 16.90 -13.16 12.23
N MET A 238 15.73 -12.90 12.83
CA MET A 238 15.65 -12.34 14.19
C MET A 238 16.29 -13.26 15.24
N ILE A 239 16.09 -14.57 15.12
CA ILE A 239 16.66 -15.58 16.02
C ILE A 239 18.17 -15.73 15.76
N PHE A 240 18.57 -15.97 14.52
CA PHE A 240 19.94 -16.34 14.17
C PHE A 240 20.90 -15.15 14.17
N ASP A 241 20.53 -14.05 13.53
CA ASP A 241 21.38 -12.86 13.39
C ASP A 241 21.13 -11.89 14.55
N GLY A 242 19.86 -11.73 14.93
CA GLY A 242 19.44 -10.82 15.99
C GLY A 242 19.63 -11.36 17.40
N LYS A 243 19.82 -12.68 17.56
CA LYS A 243 19.86 -13.37 18.86
C LYS A 243 18.65 -13.04 19.75
N LEU A 244 17.50 -12.77 19.12
CA LEU A 244 16.27 -12.42 19.82
C LEU A 244 15.57 -13.70 20.32
N PRO A 245 15.10 -13.73 21.58
CA PRO A 245 14.44 -14.91 22.11
C PRO A 245 13.01 -15.04 21.57
N PHE A 246 12.69 -16.19 20.99
CA PHE A 246 11.34 -16.54 20.57
C PHE A 246 10.87 -17.80 21.29
N LEU A 247 9.62 -17.83 21.75
CA LEU A 247 9.01 -19.00 22.40
C LEU A 247 8.04 -19.72 21.46
N GLY A 248 8.06 -21.05 21.46
CA GLY A 248 7.00 -21.85 20.86
C GLY A 248 5.84 -22.02 21.84
N ILE A 249 4.63 -21.60 21.46
CA ILE A 249 3.42 -21.74 22.28
C ILE A 249 2.49 -22.78 21.64
N PRO A 250 2.23 -23.93 22.30
CA PRO A 250 1.38 -24.97 21.73
C PRO A 250 -0.11 -24.60 21.79
N LEU A 251 -0.86 -24.94 20.75
CA LEU A 251 -2.32 -24.97 20.70
C LEU A 251 -2.78 -26.42 20.42
N GLU A 252 -3.94 -26.78 20.96
CA GLU A 252 -4.62 -28.06 20.66
C GLU A 252 -5.61 -27.87 19.48
N ASP A 253 -6.03 -28.96 18.82
CA ASP A 253 -6.95 -28.92 17.66
C ASP A 253 -8.31 -28.25 17.96
N LYS A 254 -8.70 -28.20 19.23
CA LYS A 254 -9.92 -27.51 19.67
C LYS A 254 -9.75 -26.00 19.82
N ASP A 255 -8.51 -25.52 19.92
CA ASP A 255 -8.16 -24.14 20.24
C ASP A 255 -8.08 -23.25 19.00
N PHE A 256 -8.00 -23.82 17.80
CA PHE A 256 -7.95 -23.07 16.55
C PHE A 256 -8.45 -23.90 15.35
N SER A 257 -8.61 -23.27 14.19
CA SER A 257 -8.95 -23.94 12.93
C SER A 257 -8.35 -23.19 11.75
N CYS A 258 -7.53 -23.87 10.94
CA CYS A 258 -7.07 -23.35 9.65
C CYS A 258 -8.18 -23.46 8.61
N VAL A 259 -8.35 -22.45 7.77
CA VAL A 259 -9.35 -22.35 6.68
C VAL A 259 -8.73 -21.75 5.41
N GLY A 260 -7.43 -21.99 5.22
CA GLY A 260 -6.64 -21.44 4.11
C GLY A 260 -6.86 -22.12 2.77
N THR A 261 -7.49 -23.30 2.75
CA THR A 261 -7.90 -24.01 1.53
C THR A 261 -9.38 -24.39 1.58
N PRO A 262 -10.02 -24.65 0.42
CA PRO A 262 -11.39 -25.16 0.35
C PRO A 262 -11.61 -26.44 1.18
N GLU A 263 -10.66 -27.37 1.18
CA GLU A 263 -10.74 -28.62 1.95
C GLU A 263 -10.72 -28.34 3.46
N GLN A 264 -9.80 -27.47 3.91
CA GLN A 264 -9.73 -27.06 5.32
C GLN A 264 -11.01 -26.34 5.78
N LEU A 265 -11.59 -25.51 4.91
CA LEU A 265 -12.88 -24.88 5.17
C LEU A 265 -14.00 -25.94 5.27
N GLN A 266 -14.02 -26.92 4.37
CA GLN A 266 -14.98 -28.01 4.38
C GLN A 266 -14.89 -28.82 5.69
N ASP A 267 -13.68 -29.14 6.15
CA ASP A 267 -13.44 -29.84 7.42
C ASP A 267 -14.00 -29.05 8.61
N LEU A 268 -13.75 -27.74 8.67
CA LEU A 268 -14.34 -26.89 9.71
C LEU A 268 -15.87 -26.90 9.64
N LEU A 269 -16.46 -26.77 8.45
CA LEU A 269 -17.92 -26.78 8.28
C LEU A 269 -18.53 -28.13 8.71
N LEU A 270 -17.82 -29.24 8.48
CA LEU A 270 -18.22 -30.56 8.98
C LEU A 270 -18.20 -30.60 10.50
N GLN A 271 -17.12 -30.15 11.14
CA GLN A 271 -17.02 -30.12 12.61
C GLN A 271 -18.10 -29.24 13.26
N LEU A 272 -18.36 -28.06 12.67
CA LEU A 272 -19.40 -27.15 13.14
C LEU A 272 -20.80 -27.77 13.03
N ARG A 273 -21.01 -28.65 12.05
CA ARG A 273 -22.25 -29.40 11.83
C ARG A 273 -22.39 -30.62 12.76
N SER A 274 -21.34 -31.44 12.94
CA SER A 274 -21.44 -32.77 13.56
C SER A 274 -21.18 -32.80 15.08
N GLU A 275 -20.32 -31.92 15.62
CA GLU A 275 -19.74 -32.12 16.97
C GLU A 275 -20.36 -31.23 18.08
N GLY A 276 -21.48 -30.55 17.85
CA GLY A 276 -22.06 -29.67 18.87
C GLY A 276 -21.23 -28.41 19.18
N LYS A 277 -20.12 -28.17 18.45
CA LYS A 277 -19.45 -26.86 18.34
C LYS A 277 -20.37 -25.76 17.79
N GLY A 278 -21.58 -26.09 17.34
CA GLY A 278 -22.64 -25.12 17.01
C GLY A 278 -23.07 -24.19 18.16
N SER A 279 -22.55 -24.40 19.38
CA SER A 279 -22.61 -23.47 20.52
C SER A 279 -21.53 -22.37 20.48
N GLN A 280 -20.41 -22.61 19.79
CA GLN A 280 -19.31 -21.65 19.60
C GLN A 280 -19.57 -20.69 18.43
N VAL A 281 -20.51 -21.01 17.54
CA VAL A 281 -20.93 -20.13 16.44
C VAL A 281 -22.23 -19.44 16.80
N GLN A 282 -22.20 -18.10 16.83
CA GLN A 282 -23.39 -17.27 17.07
C GLN A 282 -24.53 -17.67 16.12
N LYS A 283 -25.72 -17.94 16.68
CA LYS A 283 -26.94 -18.17 15.89
C LYS A 283 -27.25 -16.95 15.03
N ARG A 284 -27.79 -17.20 13.85
CA ARG A 284 -27.99 -16.22 12.78
C ARG A 284 -29.44 -16.24 12.31
N ARG A 285 -29.86 -15.14 11.69
CA ARG A 285 -31.15 -15.01 11.00
C ARG A 285 -30.89 -15.13 9.51
N PHE A 286 -31.55 -16.07 8.83
CA PHE A 286 -31.46 -16.24 7.39
C PHE A 286 -32.80 -15.88 6.75
N CYS A 287 -32.78 -14.95 5.80
CA CYS A 287 -33.96 -14.56 5.05
C CYS A 287 -33.93 -15.23 3.67
N PHE A 288 -34.95 -16.02 3.36
CA PHE A 288 -35.10 -16.67 2.05
C PHE A 288 -36.29 -16.05 1.33
N ASP A 289 -36.09 -15.69 0.06
CA ASP A 289 -37.23 -15.50 -0.83
C ASP A 289 -37.94 -16.84 -1.04
N LEU A 290 -39.25 -16.81 -1.29
CA LEU A 290 -40.02 -18.02 -1.54
C LEU A 290 -39.91 -18.45 -3.00
N ASP A 291 -40.42 -17.60 -3.90
CA ASP A 291 -40.51 -17.91 -5.32
C ASP A 291 -39.13 -17.74 -5.98
N MET A 292 -38.81 -18.61 -6.95
CA MET A 292 -37.48 -18.72 -7.60
C MET A 292 -36.31 -19.06 -6.69
N THR A 293 -36.54 -19.26 -5.39
CA THR A 293 -35.49 -19.60 -4.42
C THR A 293 -35.78 -20.91 -3.71
N LEU A 294 -36.96 -21.06 -3.10
CA LEU A 294 -37.38 -22.33 -2.47
C LEU A 294 -38.37 -23.11 -3.32
N VAL A 295 -39.15 -22.42 -4.16
CA VAL A 295 -40.07 -23.02 -5.12
C VAL A 295 -39.95 -22.36 -6.50
N GLY A 296 -40.21 -23.12 -7.56
CA GLY A 296 -40.18 -22.68 -8.95
C GLY A 296 -41.39 -21.82 -9.36
N VAL A 297 -41.51 -21.58 -10.66
CA VAL A 297 -42.64 -20.80 -11.21
C VAL A 297 -43.90 -21.66 -11.15
N PRO A 298 -45.10 -21.08 -10.99
CA PRO A 298 -46.34 -21.81 -11.14
C PRO A 298 -46.37 -22.55 -12.49
N ALA A 299 -46.56 -23.87 -12.47
CA ALA A 299 -46.74 -24.65 -13.71
C ALA A 299 -48.05 -24.26 -14.43
N VAL A 300 -49.05 -23.79 -13.68
CA VAL A 300 -50.25 -23.15 -14.18
C VAL A 300 -50.22 -21.67 -13.81
N ALA A 301 -50.32 -20.79 -14.82
CA ALA A 301 -50.19 -19.34 -14.63
C ALA A 301 -51.17 -18.82 -13.56
N GLY A 302 -50.63 -18.18 -12.52
CA GLY A 302 -51.40 -17.62 -11.41
C GLY A 302 -51.81 -18.61 -10.31
N ASP A 303 -51.58 -19.91 -10.49
CA ASP A 303 -51.85 -20.94 -9.48
C ASP A 303 -50.57 -21.36 -8.74
N TYR A 304 -50.28 -20.65 -7.67
CA TYR A 304 -49.12 -20.89 -6.81
C TYR A 304 -49.08 -22.30 -6.18
N THR A 305 -50.18 -23.06 -6.16
CA THR A 305 -50.16 -24.44 -5.63
C THR A 305 -49.33 -25.40 -6.49
N THR A 306 -49.08 -25.00 -7.74
CA THR A 306 -48.34 -25.77 -8.74
C THR A 306 -46.86 -25.44 -8.83
N CYS A 307 -46.33 -24.52 -8.00
CA CYS A 307 -44.90 -24.22 -7.98
C CYS A 307 -44.09 -25.47 -7.55
N PRO A 308 -43.16 -25.97 -8.37
CA PRO A 308 -42.36 -27.14 -8.03
C PRO A 308 -41.34 -26.81 -6.92
N PRO A 309 -40.99 -27.75 -6.02
CA PRO A 309 -40.02 -27.51 -4.96
C PRO A 309 -38.58 -27.44 -5.52
N ILE A 310 -37.76 -26.53 -4.98
CA ILE A 310 -36.31 -26.49 -5.22
C ILE A 310 -35.62 -27.21 -4.05
N TRP A 311 -35.56 -28.54 -4.15
CA TRP A 311 -35.18 -29.41 -3.01
C TRP A 311 -33.81 -29.11 -2.41
N LYS A 312 -32.82 -28.71 -3.21
CA LYS A 312 -31.49 -28.32 -2.72
C LYS A 312 -31.60 -27.22 -1.65
N ASN A 313 -32.37 -26.16 -1.92
CA ASN A 313 -32.51 -25.01 -1.03
C ASN A 313 -33.47 -25.30 0.12
N ILE A 314 -34.52 -26.10 -0.09
CA ILE A 314 -35.42 -26.54 0.98
C ILE A 314 -34.66 -27.36 2.03
N LYS A 315 -33.81 -28.31 1.61
CA LYS A 315 -32.97 -29.11 2.53
C LYS A 315 -32.03 -28.21 3.34
N LEU A 316 -31.46 -27.19 2.71
CA LEU A 316 -30.63 -26.20 3.39
C LEU A 316 -31.40 -25.48 4.50
N VAL A 317 -32.59 -24.95 4.19
CA VAL A 317 -33.45 -24.28 5.19
C VAL A 317 -33.77 -25.21 6.35
N GLN A 318 -34.13 -26.46 6.05
CA GLN A 318 -34.42 -27.48 7.07
C GLN A 318 -33.23 -27.72 8.02
N GLN A 319 -32.02 -27.83 7.48
CA GLN A 319 -30.82 -28.07 8.30
C GLN A 319 -30.39 -26.83 9.08
N LEU A 320 -30.47 -25.63 8.50
CA LEU A 320 -30.21 -24.38 9.23
C LEU A 320 -31.18 -24.21 10.41
N HIS A 321 -32.48 -24.47 10.19
CA HIS A 321 -33.49 -24.43 11.25
C HIS A 321 -33.21 -25.50 12.32
N LYS A 322 -32.90 -26.74 11.92
CA LYS A 322 -32.53 -27.83 12.85
C LYS A 322 -31.29 -27.49 13.66
N ALA A 323 -30.33 -26.75 13.09
CA ALA A 323 -29.16 -26.24 13.78
C ALA A 323 -29.46 -25.04 14.72
N GLY A 324 -30.72 -24.60 14.82
CA GLY A 324 -31.18 -23.55 15.72
C GLY A 324 -30.97 -22.14 15.19
N HIS A 325 -30.79 -21.97 13.87
CA HIS A 325 -30.81 -20.65 13.23
C HIS A 325 -32.26 -20.20 13.01
N TYR A 326 -32.47 -18.89 13.03
CA TYR A 326 -33.77 -18.28 12.82
C TYR A 326 -34.04 -18.14 11.31
N ILE A 327 -35.14 -18.69 10.83
CA ILE A 327 -35.51 -18.69 9.42
C ILE A 327 -36.65 -17.70 9.18
N ILE A 328 -36.39 -16.76 8.29
CA ILE A 328 -37.38 -15.80 7.78
C ILE A 328 -37.68 -16.19 6.33
N ILE A 329 -38.95 -16.34 5.99
CA ILE A 329 -39.39 -16.48 4.60
C ILE A 329 -40.02 -15.16 4.17
N GLN A 330 -39.61 -14.63 3.02
CA GLN A 330 -40.20 -13.45 2.41
C GLN A 330 -40.81 -13.80 1.05
N THR A 331 -41.92 -13.16 0.69
CA THR A 331 -42.54 -13.39 -0.63
C THR A 331 -43.14 -12.12 -1.22
N ALA A 332 -43.01 -12.00 -2.55
CA ALA A 332 -43.64 -10.96 -3.36
C ALA A 332 -44.98 -11.41 -4.00
N ARG A 333 -45.52 -12.57 -3.61
CA ARG A 333 -46.77 -13.11 -4.18
C ARG A 333 -47.90 -12.10 -4.12
N ARG A 334 -48.55 -11.90 -5.27
CA ARG A 334 -49.69 -10.99 -5.46
C ARG A 334 -49.44 -9.53 -5.03
N MET A 335 -48.18 -9.11 -4.84
CA MET A 335 -47.83 -7.72 -4.50
C MET A 335 -48.29 -6.73 -5.56
N ARG A 336 -48.03 -7.02 -6.84
CA ARG A 336 -48.51 -6.21 -7.97
C ARG A 336 -50.04 -6.24 -8.08
N THR A 337 -50.66 -7.41 -7.89
CA THR A 337 -52.11 -7.59 -8.01
C THR A 337 -52.88 -6.73 -7.00
N HIS A 338 -52.36 -6.60 -5.77
CA HIS A 338 -53.02 -5.87 -4.70
C HIS A 338 -52.35 -4.52 -4.38
N SER A 339 -51.54 -3.98 -5.29
CA SER A 339 -50.85 -2.68 -5.13
C SER A 339 -50.11 -2.54 -3.79
N GLY A 340 -49.44 -3.61 -3.35
CA GLY A 340 -48.70 -3.65 -2.09
C GLY A 340 -49.55 -3.77 -0.81
N ASN A 341 -50.87 -3.91 -0.91
CA ASN A 341 -51.73 -4.09 0.26
C ASN A 341 -51.59 -5.50 0.84
N VAL A 342 -50.77 -5.63 1.89
CA VAL A 342 -50.48 -6.91 2.55
C VAL A 342 -51.74 -7.61 3.10
N GLY A 343 -52.73 -6.86 3.60
CA GLY A 343 -53.98 -7.43 4.10
C GLY A 343 -54.81 -8.09 3.00
N ALA A 344 -54.90 -7.46 1.83
CA ALA A 344 -55.56 -8.04 0.66
C ALA A 344 -54.83 -9.27 0.12
N ILE A 345 -53.49 -9.25 0.13
CA ILE A 345 -52.65 -10.40 -0.26
C ILE A 345 -52.87 -11.59 0.67
N LEU A 346 -52.86 -11.37 1.98
CA LEU A 346 -53.10 -12.41 2.97
C LEU A 346 -54.48 -13.07 2.77
N LYS A 347 -55.52 -12.27 2.49
CA LYS A 347 -56.86 -12.77 2.18
C LYS A 347 -56.89 -13.64 0.92
N ASP A 348 -56.13 -13.27 -0.10
CA ASP A 348 -56.11 -13.92 -1.41
C ASP A 348 -55.25 -15.20 -1.42
N VAL A 349 -53.96 -15.10 -1.07
CA VAL A 349 -52.96 -16.17 -1.27
C VAL A 349 -52.33 -16.67 0.03
N GLY A 350 -52.68 -16.10 1.19
CA GLY A 350 -52.10 -16.47 2.47
C GLY A 350 -52.25 -17.96 2.78
N ILE A 351 -53.50 -18.47 2.79
CA ILE A 351 -53.80 -19.88 3.09
C ILE A 351 -53.08 -20.84 2.13
N LEU A 352 -53.04 -20.51 0.84
CA LEU A 352 -52.37 -21.32 -0.17
C LEU A 352 -50.86 -21.40 0.11
N THR A 353 -50.25 -20.28 0.46
CA THR A 353 -48.82 -20.20 0.79
C THR A 353 -48.51 -21.01 2.05
N PHE A 354 -49.31 -20.90 3.12
CA PHE A 354 -49.12 -21.72 4.33
C PHE A 354 -49.24 -23.23 4.04
N LYS A 355 -50.23 -23.64 3.25
CA LYS A 355 -50.39 -25.04 2.84
C LYS A 355 -49.19 -25.53 2.03
N GLN A 356 -48.60 -24.69 1.17
CA GLN A 356 -47.44 -25.06 0.37
C GLN A 356 -46.18 -25.22 1.21
N LEU A 357 -45.93 -24.29 2.15
CA LEU A 357 -44.81 -24.42 3.10
C LEU A 357 -44.93 -25.72 3.92
N ALA A 358 -46.13 -26.03 4.41
CA ALA A 358 -46.41 -27.28 5.10
C ALA A 358 -46.22 -28.52 4.21
N LYS A 359 -46.73 -28.48 2.97
CA LYS A 359 -46.61 -29.58 1.98
C LYS A 359 -45.16 -29.95 1.72
N TYR A 360 -44.28 -28.96 1.58
CA TYR A 360 -42.85 -29.19 1.32
C TYR A 360 -42.00 -29.23 2.59
N GLN A 361 -42.63 -29.19 3.78
CA GLN A 361 -41.95 -29.22 5.08
C GLN A 361 -40.87 -28.15 5.19
N ILE A 362 -41.14 -26.93 4.72
CA ILE A 362 -40.23 -25.78 4.82
C ILE A 362 -40.44 -25.16 6.20
N PRO A 363 -39.50 -25.28 7.15
CA PRO A 363 -39.63 -24.63 8.44
C PRO A 363 -39.37 -23.13 8.33
N TYR A 364 -40.02 -22.35 9.18
CA TYR A 364 -39.83 -20.91 9.29
C TYR A 364 -40.25 -20.43 10.68
N ASP A 365 -39.56 -19.42 11.17
CA ASP A 365 -39.89 -18.72 12.42
C ASP A 365 -40.74 -17.46 12.11
N ASP A 366 -40.39 -16.74 11.02
CA ASP A 366 -41.15 -15.59 10.50
C ASP A 366 -41.55 -15.80 9.03
N LEU A 367 -42.75 -15.36 8.65
CA LEU A 367 -43.21 -15.29 7.25
C LEU A 367 -43.70 -13.88 6.93
N HIS A 368 -43.00 -13.20 6.01
CA HIS A 368 -43.26 -11.82 5.63
C HIS A 368 -43.83 -11.74 4.21
N PHE A 369 -45.13 -11.44 4.12
CA PHE A 369 -45.74 -10.92 2.91
C PHE A 369 -45.41 -9.43 2.80
N GLY A 370 -45.12 -8.93 1.60
CA GLY A 370 -44.79 -7.51 1.44
C GLY A 370 -43.43 -7.22 0.82
N LYS A 371 -42.70 -8.21 0.26
CA LYS A 371 -41.48 -7.93 -0.51
C LYS A 371 -41.84 -6.97 -1.65
N PRO A 372 -41.32 -5.73 -1.69
CA PRO A 372 -41.66 -4.78 -2.75
C PRO A 372 -41.37 -5.40 -4.10
N TRP A 373 -42.31 -5.36 -5.04
CA TRP A 373 -42.06 -5.89 -6.39
C TRP A 373 -41.11 -4.96 -7.12
N ALA A 374 -39.95 -5.47 -7.55
CA ALA A 374 -38.92 -4.72 -8.26
C ALA A 374 -38.27 -5.62 -9.32
N ASP A 375 -37.84 -5.02 -10.42
CA ASP A 375 -37.11 -5.73 -11.48
C ASP A 375 -35.68 -6.09 -11.07
N VAL A 376 -35.07 -5.27 -10.19
CA VAL A 376 -33.74 -5.50 -9.62
C VAL A 376 -33.79 -5.18 -8.14
N TYR A 377 -33.43 -6.17 -7.31
CA TYR A 377 -33.15 -5.95 -5.90
C TYR A 377 -31.67 -5.66 -5.73
N ILE A 378 -31.34 -4.51 -5.15
CA ILE A 378 -29.98 -4.16 -4.75
C ILE A 378 -29.96 -4.21 -3.23
N ASP A 379 -29.18 -5.15 -2.70
CA ASP A 379 -29.07 -5.41 -1.26
C ASP A 379 -27.60 -5.78 -0.97
N ASP A 380 -27.01 -5.18 0.06
CA ASP A 380 -25.62 -5.43 0.46
C ASP A 380 -25.46 -6.80 1.15
N LEU A 381 -26.57 -7.42 1.57
CA LEU A 381 -26.60 -8.69 2.31
C LEU A 381 -27.24 -9.84 1.53
N ALA A 382 -27.62 -9.65 0.27
CA ALA A 382 -28.30 -10.67 -0.51
C ALA A 382 -27.37 -11.78 -1.02
N VAL A 383 -27.76 -13.02 -0.76
CA VAL A 383 -27.17 -14.21 -1.35
C VAL A 383 -27.93 -14.57 -2.62
N ASN A 384 -27.23 -14.78 -3.74
CA ASN A 384 -27.85 -15.14 -5.00
C ASN A 384 -28.11 -16.66 -5.09
N ALA A 385 -29.38 -17.06 -5.13
CA ALA A 385 -29.80 -18.46 -5.17
C ALA A 385 -29.50 -19.19 -6.49
N ASN A 386 -29.17 -18.47 -7.57
CA ASN A 386 -28.75 -19.06 -8.85
C ASN A 386 -27.29 -19.52 -8.83
N LEU A 387 -26.50 -19.05 -7.86
CA LEU A 387 -25.14 -19.52 -7.61
C LEU A 387 -25.18 -20.71 -6.63
N ASP A 388 -24.02 -21.29 -6.32
CA ASP A 388 -23.95 -22.36 -5.33
C ASP A 388 -24.19 -21.81 -3.91
N THR A 389 -25.47 -21.75 -3.52
CA THR A 389 -25.92 -21.16 -2.26
C THR A 389 -25.23 -21.76 -1.04
N MET A 390 -24.87 -23.05 -1.08
CA MET A 390 -24.13 -23.72 -0.01
C MET A 390 -22.76 -23.10 0.23
N ARG A 391 -22.03 -22.78 -0.86
CA ARG A 391 -20.73 -22.12 -0.81
C ARG A 391 -20.85 -20.65 -0.43
N GLU A 392 -21.84 -19.95 -0.99
CA GLU A 392 -22.07 -18.53 -0.72
C GLU A 392 -22.37 -18.25 0.76
N ILE A 393 -23.12 -19.12 1.43
CA ILE A 393 -23.39 -19.00 2.88
C ILE A 393 -22.37 -19.72 3.76
N GLY A 394 -21.56 -20.63 3.20
CA GLY A 394 -20.66 -21.50 3.94
C GLY A 394 -21.39 -22.51 4.83
N TRP A 395 -22.20 -23.41 4.25
CA TRP A 395 -22.90 -24.51 4.94
C TRP A 395 -22.86 -25.81 4.11
N LEU A 396 -22.86 -26.97 4.77
CA LEU A 396 -22.82 -28.30 4.12
C LEU A 396 -24.10 -29.11 4.38
N LEU A 397 -24.65 -29.74 3.34
CA LEU A 397 -25.83 -30.61 3.45
C LEU A 397 -25.48 -32.03 3.91
N ASP A 398 -26.39 -32.66 4.66
CA ASP A 398 -26.48 -34.13 4.76
C ASP A 398 -26.67 -34.75 3.35
N GLU A 399 -25.60 -35.32 2.77
CA GLU A 399 -25.72 -36.28 1.67
C GLU A 399 -25.76 -37.70 2.24
N SER A 400 -26.60 -38.57 1.66
CA SER A 400 -26.44 -40.02 1.82
C SER A 400 -25.10 -40.41 1.20
N GLU A 401 -24.31 -41.22 1.89
CA GLU A 401 -22.89 -41.55 1.58
C GLU A 401 -22.58 -42.00 0.13
N ASP A 402 -23.57 -42.28 -0.72
CA ASP A 402 -23.41 -42.74 -2.10
C ASP A 402 -23.06 -41.66 -3.16
N ALA A 403 -23.17 -40.35 -2.86
CA ALA A 403 -22.97 -39.31 -3.89
C ALA A 403 -21.52 -38.79 -4.02
N LEU A 404 -20.63 -39.11 -3.07
CA LEU A 404 -19.27 -38.54 -2.99
C LEU A 404 -18.26 -39.07 -4.01
N LEU A 405 -18.70 -39.86 -5.01
CA LEU A 405 -17.80 -40.44 -6.02
C LEU A 405 -18.13 -40.10 -7.49
N THR A 406 -19.08 -39.22 -7.78
CA THR A 406 -19.32 -38.81 -9.18
C THR A 406 -19.68 -37.33 -9.32
N SER A 407 -18.67 -36.48 -9.48
CA SER A 407 -18.87 -35.25 -10.27
C SER A 407 -17.60 -34.92 -11.05
N ASP A 408 -17.57 -35.47 -12.26
CA ASP A 408 -16.67 -35.08 -13.34
C ASP A 408 -17.10 -33.68 -13.81
N THR A 409 -16.39 -32.63 -13.42
CA THR A 409 -16.71 -31.24 -13.79
C THR A 409 -15.90 -30.80 -15.00
N SER A 410 -16.37 -31.23 -16.19
CA SER A 410 -16.02 -30.58 -17.45
C SER A 410 -17.08 -29.55 -17.82
N ILE A 411 -16.83 -28.28 -17.52
CA ILE A 411 -17.48 -27.13 -18.17
C ILE A 411 -16.38 -26.12 -18.55
N PRO A 412 -16.32 -25.65 -19.80
CA PRO A 412 -15.17 -24.92 -20.30
C PRO A 412 -15.17 -23.48 -19.78
N ALA A 413 -14.01 -23.06 -19.26
CA ALA A 413 -13.73 -21.68 -18.94
C ALA A 413 -13.73 -20.82 -20.22
N SER A 414 -14.60 -19.80 -20.26
CA SER A 414 -14.52 -18.72 -21.24
C SER A 414 -13.19 -17.98 -21.09
N PRO A 415 -12.53 -17.57 -22.20
CA PRO A 415 -11.26 -16.86 -22.14
C PRO A 415 -11.49 -15.45 -21.60
N THR A 416 -10.95 -15.17 -20.42
CA THR A 416 -10.88 -13.82 -19.88
C THR A 416 -9.89 -13.02 -20.73
N LYS A 417 -10.40 -11.93 -21.32
CA LYS A 417 -9.57 -10.88 -21.93
C LYS A 417 -8.62 -10.37 -20.85
N THR A 418 -7.32 -10.58 -21.07
CA THR A 418 -6.25 -10.03 -20.24
C THR A 418 -6.32 -8.50 -20.33
N LYS A 419 -6.79 -7.87 -19.26
CA LYS A 419 -6.48 -6.45 -19.02
C LYS A 419 -4.96 -6.35 -18.83
N PRO A 420 -4.30 -5.34 -19.41
CA PRO A 420 -2.88 -5.12 -19.14
C PRO A 420 -2.68 -4.88 -17.63
N PRO A 421 -1.57 -5.36 -17.05
CA PRO A 421 -1.25 -5.08 -15.66
C PRO A 421 -1.19 -3.57 -15.43
N ARG A 422 -1.88 -3.11 -14.39
CA ARG A 422 -2.01 -1.69 -14.01
C ARG A 422 -0.69 -1.06 -13.54
N SER A 423 0.43 -1.80 -13.60
CA SER A 423 1.79 -1.28 -13.38
C SER A 423 2.32 -0.47 -14.56
N VAL A 424 1.52 -0.29 -15.61
CA VAL A 424 1.83 0.56 -16.76
C VAL A 424 1.19 1.93 -16.50
N LEU A 425 2.02 2.89 -16.09
CA LEU A 425 1.66 4.31 -16.05
C LEU A 425 1.19 4.74 -17.46
N ALA A 426 0.32 5.75 -17.57
CA ALA A 426 -0.24 6.15 -18.86
C ALA A 426 0.85 6.75 -19.78
N ALA A 427 0.83 6.36 -21.06
CA ALA A 427 1.70 6.98 -22.06
C ALA A 427 1.37 8.47 -22.20
N ARG A 428 2.39 9.30 -22.44
CA ARG A 428 2.27 10.77 -22.63
C ARG A 428 1.22 11.11 -23.70
N ASP A 429 0.68 12.32 -23.61
CA ASP A 429 -0.21 12.90 -24.64
C ASP A 429 0.39 12.92 -26.07
N PHE A 430 1.71 12.74 -26.21
CA PHE A 430 2.43 12.77 -27.50
C PHE A 430 3.14 11.46 -27.88
N ASN A 431 3.26 10.48 -26.98
CA ASN A 431 3.95 9.21 -27.24
C ASN A 431 2.95 8.05 -27.20
N THR A 432 2.96 7.20 -28.22
CA THR A 432 2.17 5.97 -28.19
C THR A 432 3.08 4.82 -27.76
N VAL A 433 2.74 4.17 -26.64
CA VAL A 433 3.44 2.98 -26.12
C VAL A 433 2.55 1.76 -26.35
N GLN A 434 3.10 0.75 -27.03
CA GLN A 434 2.41 -0.52 -27.29
C GLN A 434 3.24 -1.68 -26.75
N PHE A 435 2.57 -2.61 -26.06
CA PHE A 435 3.19 -3.82 -25.53
C PHE A 435 2.91 -4.98 -26.48
N VAL A 436 3.97 -5.57 -27.03
CA VAL A 436 3.88 -6.71 -27.96
C VAL A 436 4.72 -7.85 -27.40
N GLY A 437 4.09 -8.78 -26.69
CA GLY A 437 4.79 -9.88 -26.02
C GLY A 437 5.78 -9.38 -24.95
N SER A 438 7.07 -9.65 -25.13
CA SER A 438 8.16 -9.20 -24.25
C SER A 438 8.80 -7.87 -24.68
N LYS A 439 8.20 -7.17 -25.66
CA LYS A 439 8.71 -5.93 -26.22
C LYS A 439 7.77 -4.75 -25.98
N VAL A 440 8.37 -3.57 -25.93
CA VAL A 440 7.70 -2.27 -25.90
C VAL A 440 8.07 -1.53 -27.18
N LEU A 441 7.06 -1.10 -27.92
CA LEU A 441 7.21 -0.16 -29.03
C LEU A 441 6.79 1.22 -28.55
N LYS A 442 7.75 2.16 -28.54
CA LYS A 442 7.52 3.58 -28.27
C LYS A 442 7.56 4.32 -29.60
N SER A 443 6.53 5.12 -29.87
CA SER A 443 6.48 5.99 -31.04
C SER A 443 6.14 7.43 -30.66
N SER A 444 6.71 8.40 -31.38
CA SER A 444 6.57 9.83 -31.11
C SER A 444 6.63 10.63 -32.41
N LYS A 445 5.81 11.68 -32.51
CA LYS A 445 5.94 12.71 -33.56
C LYS A 445 6.79 13.91 -33.13
N SER A 446 7.19 13.97 -31.86
CA SER A 446 7.97 15.06 -31.29
C SER A 446 9.46 14.72 -31.33
N GLU A 447 10.27 15.71 -31.75
CA GLU A 447 11.73 15.66 -31.70
C GLU A 447 12.29 15.58 -30.27
N ALA A 448 11.48 15.78 -29.22
CA ALA A 448 11.88 15.59 -27.83
C ALA A 448 12.30 14.14 -27.49
N ILE A 449 12.04 13.17 -28.37
CA ILE A 449 12.51 11.78 -28.24
C ILE A 449 13.93 11.57 -28.81
N LEU A 450 14.49 12.53 -29.54
CA LEU A 450 15.78 12.39 -30.23
C LEU A 450 16.92 12.10 -29.24
N GLY A 451 16.93 12.73 -28.07
CA GLY A 451 17.94 12.44 -27.04
C GLY A 451 17.90 10.99 -26.56
N GLU A 452 16.70 10.40 -26.41
CA GLU A 452 16.54 9.00 -26.03
C GLU A 452 17.00 8.05 -27.14
N LEU A 453 16.63 8.34 -28.39
CA LEU A 453 17.12 7.61 -29.58
C LEU A 453 18.65 7.68 -29.69
N TYR A 454 19.22 8.86 -29.50
CA TYR A 454 20.65 9.10 -29.57
C TYR A 454 21.39 8.29 -28.51
N PHE A 455 20.93 8.33 -27.25
CA PHE A 455 21.51 7.52 -26.18
C PHE A 455 21.48 6.03 -26.51
N TYR A 456 20.32 5.50 -26.89
CA TYR A 456 20.20 4.07 -27.17
C TYR A 456 21.00 3.62 -28.38
N SER A 457 21.20 4.51 -29.36
CA SER A 457 22.08 4.27 -30.51
C SER A 457 23.56 4.23 -30.13
N HIS A 458 23.96 4.88 -29.03
CA HIS A 458 25.36 5.01 -28.59
C HIS A 458 25.62 4.41 -27.20
N MET A 459 24.68 3.64 -26.65
CA MET A 459 24.73 3.17 -25.27
C MET A 459 25.96 2.25 -25.06
N PRO A 460 26.81 2.54 -24.05
CA PRO A 460 27.93 1.67 -23.71
C PRO A 460 27.47 0.27 -23.31
N LEU A 461 28.21 -0.76 -23.74
CA LEU A 461 27.88 -2.17 -23.47
C LEU A 461 27.81 -2.49 -21.97
N GLU A 462 28.62 -1.82 -21.14
CA GLU A 462 28.61 -1.98 -19.68
C GLU A 462 27.29 -1.55 -19.02
N LEU A 463 26.52 -0.66 -19.67
CA LEU A 463 25.21 -0.20 -19.18
C LEU A 463 24.04 -1.09 -19.62
N SER A 464 24.29 -2.15 -20.41
CA SER A 464 23.26 -3.07 -20.91
C SER A 464 22.45 -3.79 -19.82
N THR A 465 23.01 -3.89 -18.60
CA THR A 465 22.33 -4.50 -17.44
C THR A 465 21.38 -3.56 -16.70
N ILE A 466 21.51 -2.25 -16.91
CA ILE A 466 20.72 -1.22 -16.21
C ILE A 466 19.73 -0.49 -17.13
N PHE A 467 19.89 -0.55 -18.46
CA PHE A 467 18.91 -0.03 -19.41
C PHE A 467 18.24 -1.16 -20.20
N PRO A 468 16.99 -1.01 -20.69
CA PRO A 468 16.35 -1.99 -21.56
C PRO A 468 17.23 -2.40 -22.73
N LYS A 469 17.22 -3.69 -23.09
CA LYS A 469 17.81 -4.10 -24.37
C LYS A 469 17.02 -3.45 -25.51
N VAL A 470 17.72 -2.75 -26.40
CA VAL A 470 17.12 -2.10 -27.56
C VAL A 470 17.27 -3.01 -28.78
N TYR A 471 16.19 -3.17 -29.54
CA TYR A 471 16.15 -3.99 -30.74
C TYR A 471 16.29 -3.12 -31.99
N THR A 472 15.52 -2.04 -32.07
CA THR A 472 15.55 -1.10 -33.20
C THR A 472 15.28 0.33 -32.74
N VAL A 473 15.89 1.27 -33.45
CA VAL A 473 15.65 2.71 -33.35
C VAL A 473 15.54 3.24 -34.78
N ASP A 474 14.52 4.05 -35.08
CA ASP A 474 14.31 4.52 -36.44
C ASP A 474 13.51 5.83 -36.52
N TYR A 475 13.62 6.50 -37.67
CA TYR A 475 12.82 7.66 -38.06
C TYR A 475 12.17 7.43 -39.43
N LEU A 476 10.84 7.36 -39.44
CA LEU A 476 10.04 7.16 -40.64
C LEU A 476 9.64 8.51 -41.24
N ALA A 477 10.43 8.99 -42.22
CA ALA A 477 10.22 10.28 -42.88
C ALA A 477 8.81 10.44 -43.49
N GLU A 478 8.25 9.38 -44.06
CA GLU A 478 6.91 9.40 -44.68
C GLU A 478 5.78 9.75 -43.70
N THR A 479 5.94 9.36 -42.44
CA THR A 479 4.92 9.56 -41.39
C THR A 479 5.33 10.57 -40.33
N ASN A 480 6.54 11.13 -40.47
CA ASN A 480 7.23 11.96 -39.47
C ASN A 480 7.16 11.33 -38.07
N ASN A 481 7.56 10.07 -37.97
CA ASN A 481 7.41 9.28 -36.74
C ASN A 481 8.73 8.66 -36.31
N TYR A 482 9.11 8.92 -35.07
CA TYR A 482 10.25 8.31 -34.39
C TYR A 482 9.81 7.04 -33.70
N THR A 483 10.61 5.98 -33.76
CA THR A 483 10.27 4.70 -33.14
C THR A 483 11.44 4.07 -32.38
N ILE A 484 11.12 3.45 -31.25
CA ILE A 484 12.06 2.62 -30.48
C ILE A 484 11.36 1.31 -30.12
N GLU A 485 11.95 0.19 -30.54
CA GLU A 485 11.57 -1.14 -30.09
C GLU A 485 12.56 -1.63 -29.03
N MET A 486 12.10 -1.86 -27.80
CA MET A 486 12.96 -2.22 -26.68
C MET A 486 12.34 -3.32 -25.80
N GLU A 487 13.15 -3.92 -24.94
CA GLU A 487 12.74 -4.90 -23.95
C GLU A 487 11.74 -4.32 -22.95
N TRP A 488 10.68 -5.08 -22.67
CA TRP A 488 9.81 -4.76 -21.54
C TRP A 488 10.47 -5.13 -20.21
N ARG A 489 10.88 -4.12 -19.44
CA ARG A 489 11.38 -4.30 -18.08
C ARG A 489 10.22 -4.61 -17.12
N GLN A 490 10.18 -5.86 -16.65
CA GLN A 490 9.22 -6.31 -15.63
C GLN A 490 9.68 -5.90 -14.23
N GLY A 491 8.78 -5.25 -13.46
CA GLY A 491 9.08 -4.79 -12.12
C GLY A 491 8.11 -3.72 -11.63
N LEU A 492 8.41 -3.15 -10.46
CA LEU A 492 7.71 -1.98 -9.91
C LEU A 492 8.59 -0.75 -10.05
N THR A 493 7.99 0.40 -10.34
CA THR A 493 8.74 1.66 -10.29
C THR A 493 9.07 2.03 -8.85
N PHE A 494 10.15 2.77 -8.63
CA PHE A 494 10.49 3.27 -7.31
C PHE A 494 9.42 4.21 -6.74
N SER A 495 8.60 4.86 -7.57
CA SER A 495 7.44 5.65 -7.11
C SER A 495 6.39 4.77 -6.43
N HIS A 496 6.07 3.62 -7.04
CA HIS A 496 5.10 2.69 -6.46
C HIS A 496 5.63 2.05 -5.16
N LEU A 497 6.95 1.78 -5.10
CA LEU A 497 7.59 1.30 -3.87
C LEU A 497 7.58 2.37 -2.77
N LEU A 498 7.82 3.64 -3.13
CA LEU A 498 7.83 4.76 -2.19
C LEU A 498 6.42 5.04 -1.65
N VAL A 499 5.44 5.28 -2.52
CA VAL A 499 4.06 5.60 -2.13
C VAL A 499 3.37 4.39 -1.49
N GLY A 500 3.75 3.17 -1.87
CA GLY A 500 3.31 1.93 -1.21
C GLY A 500 3.97 1.65 0.13
N ARG A 501 4.90 2.49 0.61
CA ARG A 501 5.66 2.34 1.86
C ARG A 501 6.48 1.04 1.92
N SER A 502 6.98 0.58 0.77
CA SER A 502 7.75 -0.65 0.62
C SER A 502 9.23 -0.40 0.28
N ILE A 503 9.65 0.85 0.09
CA ILE A 503 11.06 1.17 -0.13
C ILE A 503 11.89 0.96 1.15
N THR A 504 12.97 0.21 1.03
CA THR A 504 13.94 -0.10 2.10
C THR A 504 15.27 0.60 1.86
N ARG A 505 16.20 0.50 2.82
CA ARG A 505 17.59 0.97 2.63
C ARG A 505 18.25 0.25 1.45
N GLY A 506 18.18 -1.07 1.40
CA GLY A 506 18.78 -1.86 0.32
C GLY A 506 18.23 -1.48 -1.05
N ARG A 507 16.91 -1.38 -1.20
CA ARG A 507 16.28 -0.96 -2.47
C ARG A 507 16.73 0.42 -2.93
N LEU A 508 16.76 1.42 -2.03
CA LEU A 508 17.28 2.75 -2.37
C LEU A 508 18.75 2.68 -2.81
N LEU A 509 19.58 1.92 -2.10
CA LEU A 509 20.99 1.73 -2.48
C LEU A 509 21.11 1.04 -3.85
N THR A 510 20.24 0.09 -4.20
CA THR A 510 20.21 -0.51 -5.55
C THR A 510 19.98 0.53 -6.64
N LEU A 511 19.05 1.48 -6.43
CA LEU A 511 18.84 2.60 -7.36
C LEU A 511 20.09 3.48 -7.45
N LEU A 512 20.63 3.90 -6.30
CA LEU A 512 21.77 4.81 -6.25
C LEU A 512 23.02 4.19 -6.88
N SER A 513 23.31 2.92 -6.60
CA SER A 513 24.38 2.18 -7.27
C SER A 513 24.15 2.04 -8.77
N GLY A 514 22.91 1.85 -9.22
CA GLY A 514 22.58 1.84 -10.65
C GLY A 514 22.86 3.18 -11.31
N LEU A 515 22.47 4.28 -10.66
CA LEU A 515 22.75 5.64 -11.15
C LEU A 515 24.26 5.96 -11.13
N HIS A 516 24.99 5.53 -10.10
CA HIS A 516 26.45 5.68 -10.06
C HIS A 516 27.13 5.01 -11.24
N LYS A 517 26.67 3.81 -11.63
CA LYS A 517 27.21 3.12 -12.81
C LYS A 517 27.01 3.92 -14.09
N ILE A 518 25.91 4.66 -14.22
CA ILE A 518 25.70 5.58 -15.34
C ILE A 518 26.78 6.66 -15.31
N HIS A 519 26.96 7.32 -14.17
CA HIS A 519 27.92 8.43 -14.03
C HIS A 519 29.39 7.99 -14.18
N ALA A 520 29.72 6.77 -13.78
CA ALA A 520 31.07 6.20 -13.84
C ALA A 520 31.39 5.51 -15.17
N ALA A 521 30.40 5.38 -16.07
CA ALA A 521 30.59 4.69 -17.34
C ALA A 521 31.44 5.48 -18.33
N THR A 522 32.17 4.74 -19.16
CA THR A 522 32.98 5.30 -20.23
C THR A 522 32.09 5.53 -21.46
N PRO A 523 32.11 6.74 -22.07
CA PRO A 523 31.35 7.00 -23.28
C PRO A 523 31.77 6.05 -24.42
N SER A 524 30.78 5.61 -25.19
CA SER A 524 31.01 4.78 -26.38
C SER A 524 31.71 5.61 -27.49
N PRO A 525 32.36 4.98 -28.48
CA PRO A 525 32.93 5.71 -29.62
C PRO A 525 31.86 6.55 -30.33
N SER A 526 32.28 7.53 -31.13
CA SER A 526 31.39 8.40 -31.95
C SER A 526 30.56 7.65 -33.00
N THR A 527 30.66 6.32 -33.05
CA THR A 527 29.89 5.48 -33.98
C THR A 527 28.76 4.78 -33.22
N PRO A 528 27.54 4.74 -33.78
CA PRO A 528 26.42 4.00 -33.21
C PRO A 528 26.79 2.53 -32.95
N THR A 529 26.38 2.01 -31.79
CA THR A 529 26.50 0.59 -31.43
C THR A 529 25.38 -0.25 -32.03
N LEU A 530 24.33 0.39 -32.54
CA LEU A 530 23.20 -0.22 -33.25
C LEU A 530 23.10 0.31 -34.69
N PRO A 531 22.63 -0.50 -35.65
CA PRO A 531 22.35 -0.02 -37.00
C PRO A 531 21.21 1.01 -36.96
N ILE A 532 21.44 2.17 -37.59
CA ILE A 532 20.47 3.26 -37.72
C ILE A 532 20.23 3.59 -39.20
N SER A 533 19.03 4.07 -39.54
CA SER A 533 18.68 4.46 -40.91
C SER A 533 19.35 5.78 -41.31
N GLU A 534 19.56 6.00 -42.61
CA GLU A 534 20.10 7.27 -43.13
C GLU A 534 19.24 8.47 -42.71
N ALA A 535 17.92 8.31 -42.67
CA ALA A 535 17.00 9.34 -42.23
C ALA A 535 17.19 9.72 -40.75
N LEU A 536 17.43 8.74 -39.88
CA LEU A 536 17.73 9.00 -38.47
C LEU A 536 19.14 9.60 -38.28
N THR A 537 20.13 9.15 -39.07
CA THR A 537 21.47 9.75 -39.07
C THR A 537 21.42 11.23 -39.42
N GLY A 538 20.70 11.61 -40.48
CA GLY A 538 20.52 13.02 -40.84
C GLY A 538 19.88 13.84 -39.72
N LYS A 539 18.92 13.24 -38.98
CA LYS A 539 18.34 13.89 -37.79
C LYS A 539 19.33 14.04 -36.63
N PHE A 540 20.28 13.14 -36.45
CA PHE A 540 21.34 13.34 -35.46
C PHE A 540 22.31 14.44 -35.90
N GLU A 541 22.71 14.46 -37.17
CA GLU A 541 23.63 15.47 -37.73
C GLU A 541 23.06 16.89 -37.61
N GLU A 542 21.76 17.10 -37.88
CA GLU A 542 21.06 18.38 -37.71
C GLU A 542 21.25 19.01 -36.31
N HIS A 543 21.38 18.15 -35.29
CA HIS A 543 21.49 18.52 -33.88
C HIS A 543 22.92 18.39 -33.31
N SER A 544 23.84 17.74 -34.04
CA SER A 544 25.23 17.53 -33.63
C SER A 544 26.24 18.44 -34.36
N GLU A 545 25.97 18.85 -35.61
CA GLU A 545 26.93 19.62 -36.45
C GLU A 545 27.08 21.11 -36.05
N LYS A 546 26.16 21.66 -35.24
CA LYS A 546 26.07 23.12 -35.05
C LYS A 546 27.14 23.77 -34.16
N ARG A 547 28.10 23.06 -33.55
CA ARG A 547 29.13 23.74 -32.71
C ARG A 547 30.52 23.11 -32.70
N THR A 548 31.52 23.98 -32.86
CA THR A 548 32.89 23.82 -32.39
C THR A 548 32.97 24.15 -30.90
N GLY A 549 32.93 23.16 -30.00
CA GLY A 549 33.09 23.36 -28.56
C GLY A 549 32.36 22.33 -27.69
N ASN A 550 32.64 22.33 -26.38
CA ASN A 550 31.99 21.42 -25.43
C ASN A 550 30.51 21.81 -25.20
N PRO A 551 29.60 20.84 -24.93
CA PRO A 551 28.21 21.13 -24.59
C PRO A 551 28.08 22.07 -23.38
N ASN A 552 27.10 22.99 -23.41
CA ASN A 552 26.77 23.85 -22.28
C ASN A 552 25.98 23.06 -21.23
N LEU A 553 26.63 22.72 -20.12
CA LEU A 553 26.04 21.97 -19.02
C LEU A 553 24.86 22.70 -18.37
N TYR A 554 24.82 24.03 -18.45
CA TYR A 554 23.84 24.86 -17.75
C TYR A 554 22.58 25.16 -18.55
N ALA A 555 22.53 24.69 -19.80
CA ALA A 555 21.42 24.87 -20.74
C ALA A 555 20.04 24.49 -20.15
N ASN A 556 20.01 23.47 -19.28
CA ASN A 556 18.78 22.99 -18.64
C ASN A 556 18.41 23.68 -17.32
N TYR A 557 19.13 24.73 -16.90
CA TYR A 557 18.89 25.46 -15.66
C TYR A 557 18.21 26.82 -15.88
N GLY A 558 18.97 27.93 -15.85
CA GLY A 558 18.44 29.29 -15.76
C GLY A 558 17.56 29.66 -16.96
N THR A 559 18.03 29.34 -18.17
CA THR A 559 17.28 29.56 -19.41
C THR A 559 15.91 28.87 -19.38
N LYS A 560 15.89 27.61 -18.94
CA LYS A 560 14.67 26.80 -18.83
C LYS A 560 13.71 27.33 -17.77
N LEU A 561 14.23 27.73 -16.60
CA LEU A 561 13.44 28.35 -15.53
C LEU A 561 12.77 29.63 -16.02
N ARG A 562 13.54 30.55 -16.60
CA ARG A 562 13.03 31.83 -17.13
C ARG A 562 12.00 31.62 -18.23
N SER A 563 12.31 30.78 -19.22
CA SER A 563 11.41 30.46 -20.33
C SER A 563 10.05 29.97 -19.82
N ARG A 564 10.03 29.00 -18.91
CA ARG A 564 8.79 28.44 -18.36
C ARG A 564 8.01 29.43 -17.51
N TYR A 565 8.71 30.23 -16.70
CA TYR A 565 8.08 31.25 -15.86
C TYR A 565 7.39 32.32 -16.70
N PHE A 566 8.09 32.92 -17.67
CA PHE A 566 7.53 34.01 -18.48
C PHE A 566 6.48 33.52 -19.50
N LYS A 567 6.66 32.33 -20.11
CA LYS A 567 5.63 31.73 -20.98
C LYS A 567 4.32 31.43 -20.24
N ASN A 568 4.37 31.20 -18.93
CA ASN A 568 3.22 30.84 -18.11
C ASN A 568 2.98 31.85 -16.98
N LYS A 569 3.25 33.14 -17.24
CA LYS A 569 3.26 34.19 -16.21
C LYS A 569 1.95 34.28 -15.45
N GLU A 570 0.81 34.25 -16.15
CA GLU A 570 -0.53 34.26 -15.55
C GLU A 570 -0.73 33.11 -14.55
N ARG A 571 -0.26 31.91 -14.90
CA ARG A 571 -0.37 30.73 -14.04
C ARG A 571 0.45 30.87 -12.76
N TYR A 572 1.63 31.47 -12.82
CA TYR A 572 2.45 31.74 -11.63
C TYR A 572 1.88 32.89 -10.79
N ASP A 573 1.37 33.94 -11.43
CA ASP A 573 0.75 35.07 -10.72
C ASP A 573 -0.51 34.63 -9.95
N GLY A 574 -1.27 33.68 -10.50
CA GLY A 574 -2.40 33.03 -9.83
C GLY A 574 -2.04 32.27 -8.55
N LEU A 575 -0.76 31.95 -8.33
CA LEU A 575 -0.29 31.28 -7.10
C LEU A 575 0.11 32.27 -5.99
N GLY A 576 0.07 33.57 -6.27
CA GLY A 576 0.35 34.65 -5.33
C GLY A 576 1.83 35.06 -5.23
N GLU A 577 2.11 36.09 -4.42
CA GLU A 577 3.41 36.78 -4.35
C GLU A 577 4.62 35.87 -4.08
N LYS A 578 4.42 34.77 -3.34
CA LYS A 578 5.48 33.79 -3.06
C LYS A 578 6.08 33.18 -4.32
N ALA A 579 5.28 33.01 -5.38
CA ALA A 579 5.79 32.48 -6.65
C ALA A 579 6.83 33.40 -7.28
N GLY A 580 6.58 34.72 -7.27
CA GLY A 580 7.54 35.72 -7.74
C GLY A 580 8.83 35.76 -6.90
N GLN A 581 8.68 35.75 -5.58
CA GLN A 581 9.83 35.73 -4.65
C GLN A 581 10.70 34.47 -4.84
N TYR A 582 10.08 33.30 -5.02
CA TYR A 582 10.81 32.06 -5.29
C TYR A 582 11.49 32.10 -6.65
N PHE A 583 10.83 32.62 -7.69
CA PHE A 583 11.44 32.81 -9.00
C PHE A 583 12.71 33.67 -8.93
N GLU A 584 12.65 34.85 -8.33
CA GLU A 584 13.80 35.76 -8.21
C GLU A 584 14.98 35.08 -7.51
N ARG A 585 14.70 34.46 -6.36
CA ARG A 585 15.71 33.76 -5.56
C ARG A 585 16.34 32.58 -6.29
N LEU A 586 15.53 31.80 -7.01
CA LEU A 586 16.00 30.66 -7.79
C LEU A 586 16.80 31.12 -9.02
N ASN A 587 16.33 32.17 -9.70
CA ASN A 587 17.02 32.73 -10.85
C ASN A 587 18.41 33.27 -10.47
N GLU A 588 18.51 34.08 -9.41
CA GLU A 588 19.79 34.60 -8.91
C GLU A 588 20.75 33.46 -8.53
N PHE A 589 20.24 32.41 -7.86
CA PHE A 589 21.04 31.24 -7.53
C PHE A 589 21.57 30.53 -8.79
N LEU A 590 20.73 30.31 -9.80
CA LEU A 590 21.14 29.62 -11.03
C LEU A 590 22.12 30.45 -11.85
N ASP A 591 21.94 31.77 -11.91
CA ASP A 591 22.88 32.68 -12.57
C ASP A 591 24.26 32.64 -11.88
N THR A 592 24.28 32.61 -10.54
CA THR A 592 25.52 32.46 -9.77
C THR A 592 26.14 31.07 -9.96
N TYR A 593 25.32 30.01 -10.01
CA TYR A 593 25.77 28.64 -10.19
C TYR A 593 26.43 28.42 -11.56
N GLU A 594 25.86 29.01 -12.61
CA GLU A 594 26.42 29.02 -13.96
C GLU A 594 27.67 29.91 -14.06
N ALA A 595 27.62 31.15 -13.54
CA ALA A 595 28.74 32.09 -13.61
C ALA A 595 29.99 31.62 -12.84
N GLU A 596 29.81 30.90 -11.74
CA GLU A 596 30.91 30.31 -10.95
C GLU A 596 31.30 28.90 -11.43
N GLU A 597 30.73 28.42 -12.54
CA GLU A 597 30.98 27.11 -13.12
C GLU A 597 30.89 25.93 -12.12
N LYS A 598 29.90 25.95 -11.23
CA LYS A 598 29.75 24.97 -10.13
C LYS A 598 29.26 23.58 -10.56
N GLY A 599 28.89 23.42 -11.83
CA GLY A 599 28.48 22.14 -12.41
C GLY A 599 29.61 21.11 -12.44
N VAL A 600 29.27 19.86 -12.20
CA VAL A 600 30.24 18.75 -12.25
C VAL A 600 30.03 17.99 -13.55
N ARG A 601 30.89 18.27 -14.53
CA ARG A 601 30.83 17.62 -15.84
C ARG A 601 30.98 16.10 -15.71
N THR A 602 29.99 15.37 -16.20
CA THR A 602 29.96 13.90 -16.25
C THR A 602 29.73 13.45 -17.68
N ALA A 603 30.47 12.45 -18.14
CA ALA A 603 30.43 11.99 -19.53
C ALA A 603 29.08 11.40 -19.93
N ILE A 604 28.39 10.76 -18.97
CA ILE A 604 27.07 10.17 -19.16
C ILE A 604 26.20 10.53 -17.96
N ILE A 605 25.10 11.23 -18.23
CA ILE A 605 24.01 11.42 -17.27
C ILE A 605 22.72 10.82 -17.83
N HIS A 606 21.80 10.45 -16.94
CA HIS A 606 20.45 10.04 -17.31
C HIS A 606 19.60 11.26 -17.73
N GLY A 607 19.71 12.36 -16.99
CA GLY A 607 18.98 13.61 -17.20
C GLY A 607 17.54 13.63 -16.67
N ASP A 608 17.01 12.52 -16.14
CA ASP A 608 15.68 12.46 -15.51
C ASP A 608 15.47 11.22 -14.59
N PRO A 609 16.39 10.87 -13.67
CA PRO A 609 16.29 9.68 -12.82
C PRO A 609 15.32 9.89 -11.63
N VAL A 610 14.16 10.50 -11.88
CA VAL A 610 13.05 10.49 -10.91
C VAL A 610 12.57 9.06 -10.70
N PHE A 611 11.98 8.77 -9.54
CA PHE A 611 11.61 7.41 -9.15
C PHE A 611 10.63 6.72 -10.12
N SER A 612 9.85 7.48 -10.90
CA SER A 612 8.94 6.91 -11.90
C SER A 612 9.68 6.35 -13.13
N ASN A 613 10.91 6.82 -13.37
CA ASN A 613 11.78 6.39 -14.45
C ASN A 613 12.78 5.30 -14.02
N VAL A 614 12.64 4.77 -12.79
CA VAL A 614 13.48 3.69 -12.29
C VAL A 614 12.60 2.51 -11.89
N ILE A 615 12.88 1.34 -12.44
CA ILE A 615 12.15 0.09 -12.22
C ILE A 615 13.04 -0.85 -11.41
N LEU A 616 12.58 -1.27 -10.24
CA LEU A 616 13.18 -2.38 -9.53
C LEU A 616 12.80 -3.68 -10.24
N SER A 617 13.80 -4.42 -10.71
CA SER A 617 13.58 -5.65 -11.47
C SER A 617 12.84 -6.71 -10.64
N ALA A 618 12.16 -7.64 -11.32
CA ALA A 618 11.45 -8.73 -10.66
C ALA A 618 12.34 -9.68 -9.84
N ASN A 619 13.67 -9.60 -9.93
CA ASN A 619 14.56 -10.33 -9.02
C ASN A 619 15.13 -9.45 -7.88
N GLU A 620 14.76 -8.16 -7.85
CA GLU A 620 15.23 -7.12 -6.91
C GLU A 620 16.74 -6.90 -6.86
N LYS A 621 17.49 -7.44 -7.82
CA LYS A 621 18.95 -7.30 -7.88
C LYS A 621 19.40 -6.04 -8.61
N THR A 622 18.54 -5.51 -9.48
CA THR A 622 18.90 -4.40 -10.38
C THR A 622 17.82 -3.34 -10.41
N ALA A 623 18.25 -2.08 -10.42
CA ALA A 623 17.43 -0.95 -10.79
C ALA A 623 17.65 -0.66 -12.28
N SER A 624 16.58 -0.75 -13.06
CA SER A 624 16.58 -0.44 -14.49
C SER A 624 16.09 0.97 -14.73
N PHE A 625 16.79 1.72 -15.57
CA PHE A 625 16.48 3.10 -15.90
C PHE A 625 15.83 3.20 -17.28
N ILE A 626 14.86 4.10 -17.42
CA ILE A 626 14.11 4.34 -18.67
C ILE A 626 13.92 5.85 -18.89
N ASP A 627 13.56 6.26 -20.11
CA ASP A 627 13.26 7.66 -20.44
C ASP A 627 14.45 8.62 -20.16
N VAL A 628 15.64 8.19 -20.60
CA VAL A 628 16.86 8.99 -20.64
C VAL A 628 16.68 10.20 -21.55
N ARG A 629 17.24 11.36 -21.16
CA ARG A 629 17.05 12.63 -21.90
C ARG A 629 18.16 12.96 -22.89
N CYS A 630 19.43 12.67 -22.57
CA CYS A 630 20.64 12.89 -23.38
C CYS A 630 20.58 14.04 -24.42
N GLN A 631 20.08 15.20 -23.97
CA GLN A 631 19.89 16.38 -24.79
C GLN A 631 19.99 17.63 -23.91
N LEU A 632 20.81 18.59 -24.33
CA LEU A 632 20.98 19.90 -23.72
C LEU A 632 20.56 20.96 -24.76
N GLU A 633 19.41 21.62 -24.55
CA GLU A 633 18.77 22.46 -25.58
C GLU A 633 18.63 21.69 -26.92
N ASP A 634 19.18 22.20 -28.00
CA ASP A 634 19.14 21.56 -29.32
C ASP A 634 20.28 20.56 -29.54
N THR A 635 21.18 20.37 -28.56
CA THR A 635 22.38 19.55 -28.71
C THR A 635 22.16 18.14 -28.14
N LEU A 636 22.31 17.13 -29.00
CA LEU A 636 22.33 15.72 -28.58
C LEU A 636 23.66 15.40 -27.91
N THR A 637 23.63 14.95 -26.66
CA THR A 637 24.83 14.64 -25.89
C THR A 637 24.51 13.73 -24.71
N THR A 638 25.39 12.78 -24.41
CA THR A 638 25.32 12.00 -23.17
C THR A 638 25.86 12.77 -21.97
N GLU A 639 26.69 13.79 -22.21
CA GLU A 639 27.33 14.58 -21.17
C GLU A 639 26.32 15.50 -20.46
N GLY A 640 26.57 15.76 -19.17
CA GLY A 640 25.79 16.73 -18.43
C GLY A 640 26.34 17.01 -17.04
N ASP A 641 25.56 17.73 -16.24
CA ASP A 641 25.89 18.06 -14.86
C ASP A 641 25.42 16.95 -13.90
N LEU A 642 26.35 16.36 -13.16
CA LEU A 642 26.08 15.36 -12.12
C LEU A 642 25.01 15.83 -11.13
N HIS A 643 25.05 17.11 -10.77
CA HIS A 643 24.12 17.68 -9.80
C HIS A 643 22.66 17.63 -10.29
N TYR A 644 22.45 17.64 -11.60
CA TYR A 644 21.11 17.57 -12.19
C TYR A 644 20.44 16.23 -11.87
N ASP A 645 21.15 15.12 -12.08
CA ASP A 645 20.63 13.77 -11.82
C ASP A 645 20.42 13.51 -10.32
N LEU A 646 21.37 13.92 -9.49
CA LEU A 646 21.22 13.82 -8.04
C LEU A 646 20.04 14.67 -7.52
N ALA A 647 19.81 15.85 -8.10
CA ALA A 647 18.66 16.68 -7.77
C ALA A 647 17.33 16.07 -8.23
N LYS A 648 17.30 15.29 -9.32
CA LYS A 648 16.12 14.53 -9.77
C LYS A 648 15.78 13.35 -8.86
N VAL A 649 16.78 12.66 -8.33
CA VAL A 649 16.57 11.68 -7.26
C VAL A 649 16.03 12.38 -6.00
N LEU A 650 16.65 13.49 -5.60
CA LEU A 650 16.23 14.26 -4.44
C LEU A 650 14.82 14.83 -4.62
N GLN A 651 14.41 15.19 -5.83
CA GLN A 651 13.05 15.61 -6.15
C GLN A 651 12.03 14.57 -5.70
N SER A 652 12.30 13.30 -6.00
CA SER A 652 11.47 12.17 -5.56
C SER A 652 11.47 12.04 -4.02
N LEU A 653 12.65 12.11 -3.42
CA LEU A 653 12.86 12.05 -1.96
C LEU A 653 12.33 13.27 -1.18
N MET A 654 11.92 14.34 -1.87
CA MET A 654 11.25 15.48 -1.26
C MET A 654 9.73 15.32 -1.22
N GLY A 655 9.17 14.30 -1.89
CA GLY A 655 7.73 14.00 -1.89
C GLY A 655 7.03 14.21 -3.23
N TYR A 656 7.79 14.41 -4.32
CA TYR A 656 7.23 14.62 -5.66
C TYR A 656 6.29 13.49 -6.09
N ASP A 657 6.70 12.23 -5.93
CA ASP A 657 5.91 11.06 -6.33
C ASP A 657 4.62 10.88 -5.53
N HIS A 658 4.64 11.21 -4.23
CA HIS A 658 3.44 11.19 -3.40
C HIS A 658 2.40 12.17 -3.94
N ILE A 659 2.81 13.40 -4.26
CA ILE A 659 1.90 14.42 -4.78
C ILE A 659 1.34 14.01 -6.14
N LEU A 660 2.17 13.45 -7.03
CA LEU A 660 1.73 13.01 -8.35
C LEU A 660 0.72 11.86 -8.31
N LEU A 661 0.92 10.90 -7.41
CA LEU A 661 0.06 9.72 -7.29
C LEU A 661 -1.11 9.92 -6.31
N THR A 662 -1.25 11.12 -5.74
CA THR A 662 -2.41 11.48 -4.90
C THR A 662 -3.60 11.86 -5.78
N PRO A 663 -4.81 11.29 -5.54
CA PRO A 663 -6.03 11.73 -6.21
C PRO A 663 -6.26 13.24 -6.05
N LEU A 664 -6.78 13.90 -7.09
CA LEU A 664 -6.93 15.37 -7.09
C LEU A 664 -7.85 15.88 -5.97
N ASP A 665 -8.84 15.10 -5.60
CA ASP A 665 -9.79 15.38 -4.51
C ASP A 665 -9.20 15.17 -3.10
N GLU A 666 -8.06 14.49 -3.00
CA GLU A 666 -7.32 14.25 -1.76
C GLU A 666 -6.09 15.17 -1.61
N LEU A 667 -5.88 16.13 -2.53
CA LEU A 667 -4.74 17.05 -2.45
C LEU A 667 -4.77 17.91 -1.18
N PRO A 668 -3.61 18.15 -0.55
CA PRO A 668 -3.52 18.90 0.69
C PRO A 668 -3.90 20.37 0.49
N LYS A 669 -4.84 20.86 1.28
CA LYS A 669 -5.30 22.25 1.21
C LYS A 669 -4.29 23.20 1.85
N ALA A 670 -4.49 24.50 1.64
CA ALA A 670 -3.66 25.53 2.24
C ALA A 670 -3.67 25.41 3.78
N GLY A 671 -2.47 25.35 4.38
CA GLY A 671 -2.30 25.20 5.83
C GLY A 671 -2.25 23.76 6.36
N GLU A 672 -2.68 22.77 5.58
CA GLU A 672 -2.56 21.34 5.94
C GLU A 672 -1.12 20.84 5.74
N ARG A 673 -0.73 19.69 6.30
CA ARG A 673 0.58 19.09 5.98
C ARG A 673 0.61 18.65 4.50
N LEU A 674 1.78 18.76 3.85
CA LEU A 674 1.93 18.32 2.45
C LEU A 674 1.78 16.81 2.30
N LEU A 675 2.23 16.06 3.29
CA LEU A 675 2.27 14.61 3.30
C LEU A 675 1.80 14.10 4.67
N GLN A 676 1.41 12.83 4.74
CA GLN A 676 1.11 12.20 6.01
C GLN A 676 2.39 12.08 6.85
N GLU A 677 2.26 12.11 8.18
CA GLU A 677 3.40 12.06 9.10
C GLU A 677 4.29 10.82 8.90
N ALA A 678 3.67 9.67 8.59
CA ALA A 678 4.39 8.45 8.27
C ALA A 678 5.27 8.60 7.01
N ASP A 679 4.73 9.21 5.94
CA ASP A 679 5.45 9.42 4.68
C ASP A 679 6.58 10.44 4.84
N GLU A 680 6.36 11.51 5.63
CA GLU A 680 7.42 12.48 5.94
C GLU A 680 8.60 11.82 6.65
N ARG A 681 8.33 10.97 7.66
CA ARG A 681 9.37 10.23 8.39
C ARG A 681 10.11 9.24 7.49
N ILE A 682 9.40 8.54 6.60
CA ILE A 682 10.03 7.65 5.61
C ILE A 682 10.99 8.44 4.73
N LEU A 683 10.51 9.55 4.15
CA LEU A 683 11.33 10.39 3.28
C LEU A 683 12.52 11.02 4.02
N GLU A 684 12.37 11.39 5.31
CA GLU A 684 13.48 11.85 6.14
C GLU A 684 14.58 10.79 6.28
N ASN A 685 14.20 9.54 6.56
CA ASN A 685 15.15 8.43 6.64
C ASN A 685 15.84 8.19 5.29
N LEU A 686 15.06 8.12 4.20
CA LEU A 686 15.61 7.92 2.86
C LEU A 686 16.55 9.05 2.42
N ARG A 687 16.24 10.30 2.78
CA ARG A 687 17.16 11.43 2.56
C ARG A 687 18.45 11.27 3.35
N SER A 688 18.40 10.79 4.59
CA SER A 688 19.62 10.50 5.36
C SER A 688 20.50 9.47 4.65
N ILE A 689 19.90 8.38 4.18
CA ILE A 689 20.60 7.33 3.41
C ILE A 689 21.19 7.90 2.11
N PHE A 690 20.42 8.71 1.39
CA PHE A 690 20.88 9.39 0.18
C PHE A 690 22.10 10.27 0.46
N TRP A 691 22.07 11.09 1.51
CA TRP A 691 23.19 11.95 1.86
C TRP A 691 24.43 11.19 2.30
N GLU A 692 24.27 10.15 3.13
CA GLU A 692 25.36 9.24 3.51
C GLU A 692 26.03 8.63 2.28
N TRP A 693 25.22 8.18 1.31
CA TRP A 693 25.71 7.52 0.12
C TRP A 693 26.36 8.50 -0.88
N VAL A 694 25.77 9.67 -1.11
CA VAL A 694 26.34 10.71 -1.99
C VAL A 694 27.71 11.17 -1.47
N GLU A 695 27.82 11.37 -0.15
CA GLU A 695 29.08 11.75 0.49
C GLU A 695 30.15 10.66 0.35
N ALA A 696 29.75 9.38 0.45
CA ALA A 696 30.67 8.24 0.30
C ALA A 696 31.17 8.05 -1.14
N GLU A 697 30.30 8.16 -2.14
CA GLU A 697 30.64 7.81 -3.53
C GLU A 697 31.13 8.98 -4.38
N TYR A 698 30.69 10.22 -4.10
CA TYR A 698 31.10 11.42 -4.85
C TYR A 698 32.00 12.37 -4.06
N GLY A 699 32.17 12.15 -2.76
CA GLY A 699 33.02 12.97 -1.89
C GLY A 699 32.50 14.40 -1.65
N LEU A 700 33.40 15.29 -1.24
CA LEU A 700 33.10 16.68 -0.87
C LEU A 700 32.71 17.59 -2.05
N GLY A 701 32.78 17.09 -3.30
CA GLY A 701 32.44 17.86 -4.50
C GLY A 701 30.95 18.18 -4.64
N VAL A 702 30.08 17.49 -3.89
CA VAL A 702 28.63 17.65 -3.96
C VAL A 702 28.10 18.33 -2.69
N HIS A 703 27.71 19.60 -2.80
CA HIS A 703 27.20 20.36 -1.65
C HIS A 703 25.68 20.22 -1.48
N ARG A 704 25.24 19.84 -0.27
CA ARG A 704 23.81 19.67 0.08
C ARG A 704 22.95 20.89 -0.26
N LYS A 705 23.42 22.11 0.07
CA LYS A 705 22.72 23.37 -0.22
C LYS A 705 22.50 23.58 -1.73
N THR A 706 23.52 23.28 -2.52
CA THR A 706 23.48 23.40 -3.99
C THR A 706 22.44 22.44 -4.55
N LEU A 707 22.50 21.15 -4.17
CA LEU A 707 21.54 20.15 -4.64
C LEU A 707 20.10 20.48 -4.25
N LEU A 708 19.86 20.96 -3.02
CA LEU A 708 18.51 21.36 -2.60
C LEU A 708 17.97 22.55 -3.40
N ARG A 709 18.81 23.55 -3.71
CA ARG A 709 18.38 24.70 -4.53
C ARG A 709 18.13 24.31 -5.98
N ILE A 710 18.94 23.42 -6.55
CA ILE A 710 18.68 22.85 -7.88
C ILE A 710 17.37 22.06 -7.85
N THR A 711 17.15 21.22 -6.84
CA THR A 711 15.91 20.45 -6.68
C THR A 711 14.68 21.37 -6.61
N ALA A 712 14.78 22.47 -5.87
CA ALA A 712 13.73 23.47 -5.78
C ALA A 712 13.46 24.15 -7.14
N SER A 713 14.51 24.50 -7.89
CA SER A 713 14.35 25.10 -9.22
C SER A 713 13.68 24.15 -10.20
N LEU A 714 14.04 22.86 -10.15
CA LEU A 714 13.40 21.81 -10.94
C LEU A 714 11.91 21.78 -10.64
N MET A 715 11.50 21.56 -9.38
CA MET A 715 10.08 21.53 -8.99
C MET A 715 9.30 22.79 -9.38
N PHE A 716 9.87 23.97 -9.11
CA PHE A 716 9.23 25.24 -9.46
C PHE A 716 8.97 25.33 -10.96
N SER A 717 9.92 24.89 -11.78
CA SER A 717 9.79 24.89 -13.24
C SER A 717 8.78 23.86 -13.76
N LEU A 718 8.35 22.87 -12.97
CA LEU A 718 7.36 21.87 -13.40
C LEU A 718 5.91 22.31 -13.16
N ILE A 719 5.69 23.33 -12.32
CA ILE A 719 4.36 23.87 -12.01
C ILE A 719 3.46 24.02 -13.26
N PRO A 720 3.90 24.69 -14.35
CA PRO A 720 3.04 24.91 -15.52
C PRO A 720 2.77 23.67 -16.37
N LEU A 721 3.40 22.54 -16.04
CA LEU A 721 3.38 21.32 -16.85
C LEU A 721 2.52 20.23 -16.22
N HIS A 722 2.02 20.49 -15.01
CA HIS A 722 1.03 19.65 -14.33
C HIS A 722 -0.38 20.23 -14.47
N LYS A 723 -1.39 19.55 -13.95
CA LYS A 723 -2.75 20.08 -13.82
C LYS A 723 -2.76 21.31 -12.89
N GLU A 724 -3.71 22.23 -13.09
CA GLU A 724 -3.73 23.51 -12.37
C GLU A 724 -3.81 23.34 -10.85
N GLU A 725 -4.58 22.35 -10.39
CA GLU A 725 -4.81 22.02 -8.99
C GLU A 725 -3.53 21.64 -8.24
N LEU A 726 -2.52 21.12 -8.97
CA LEU A 726 -1.22 20.74 -8.41
C LEU A 726 -0.29 21.94 -8.21
N GLY A 727 -0.55 23.08 -8.87
CA GLY A 727 0.31 24.26 -8.82
C GLY A 727 0.59 24.77 -7.39
N PRO A 728 -0.44 25.00 -6.56
CA PRO A 728 -0.25 25.42 -5.17
C PRO A 728 0.54 24.41 -4.33
N VAL A 729 0.32 23.11 -4.57
CA VAL A 729 0.99 22.03 -3.83
C VAL A 729 2.48 21.97 -4.20
N PHE A 730 2.81 22.04 -5.50
CA PHE A 730 4.20 22.10 -5.96
C PHE A 730 4.92 23.37 -5.52
N LEU A 731 4.25 24.52 -5.49
CA LEU A 731 4.85 25.76 -4.98
C LEU A 731 5.24 25.62 -3.50
N ARG A 732 4.36 25.00 -2.69
CA ARG A 732 4.65 24.70 -1.29
C ARG A 732 5.79 23.70 -1.12
N LEU A 733 5.84 22.67 -1.98
CA LEU A 733 6.94 21.70 -1.99
C LEU A 733 8.29 22.37 -2.32
N CYS A 734 8.30 23.27 -3.31
CA CYS A 734 9.44 24.11 -3.63
C CYS A 734 9.87 24.97 -2.43
N GLY A 735 8.92 25.63 -1.76
CA GLY A 735 9.16 26.41 -0.56
C GLY A 735 9.83 25.61 0.56
N ARG A 736 9.30 24.43 0.89
CA ARG A 736 9.90 23.50 1.87
C ARG A 736 11.33 23.11 1.49
N THR A 737 11.58 22.86 0.21
CA THR A 737 12.92 22.51 -0.29
C THR A 737 13.91 23.67 -0.13
N LEU A 738 13.48 24.92 -0.40
CA LEU A 738 14.27 26.13 -0.17
C LEU A 738 14.55 26.40 1.32
N GLU A 739 13.59 26.11 2.20
CA GLU A 739 13.76 26.20 3.66
C GLU A 739 14.85 25.24 4.15
N LEU A 740 14.83 23.98 3.68
CA LEU A 740 15.88 23.01 3.98
C LEU A 740 17.26 23.46 3.47
N ALA A 741 17.33 24.14 2.32
CA ALA A 741 18.58 24.71 1.81
C ALA A 741 19.12 25.88 2.67
N SER A 742 18.26 26.50 3.50
CA SER A 742 18.56 27.69 4.29
C SER A 742 18.81 27.40 5.78
N GLY A 743 18.30 26.27 6.29
CA GLY A 743 18.36 25.92 7.71
C GLY A 743 19.74 25.48 8.23
N PRO A 744 19.92 25.44 9.58
CA PRO A 744 21.19 25.11 10.24
C PRO A 744 21.69 23.67 9.98
N GLY A 745 20.84 22.75 9.51
CA GLY A 745 21.23 21.38 9.10
C GLY A 745 21.90 21.28 7.73
N ALA A 746 21.95 22.38 6.96
CA ALA A 746 22.49 22.38 5.60
C ALA A 746 24.03 22.49 5.53
N GLY A 747 24.72 22.49 6.68
CA GLY A 747 26.17 22.67 6.77
C GLY A 747 26.89 21.80 7.82
N GLN A 748 26.23 20.81 8.42
CA GLN A 748 26.88 19.87 9.34
C GLN A 748 26.56 18.43 8.97
N ALA A 749 27.60 17.61 8.81
CA ALA A 749 27.49 16.16 8.93
C ALA A 749 27.03 15.86 10.36
N THR A 750 25.74 15.62 10.54
CA THR A 750 25.18 15.22 11.83
C THR A 750 25.67 13.82 12.17
N LEU A 751 26.69 13.76 13.04
CA LEU A 751 26.97 12.61 13.88
C LEU A 751 25.68 12.18 14.57
N GLY A 752 25.28 10.93 14.33
CA GLY A 752 24.02 10.36 14.79
C GLY A 752 23.80 10.55 16.29
N VAL A 753 22.60 10.99 16.64
CA VAL A 753 22.07 10.87 18.00
C VAL A 753 21.77 9.39 18.23
N GLY A 754 22.81 8.66 18.62
CA GLY A 754 22.66 7.34 19.21
C GLY A 754 21.95 7.47 20.55
N LEU A 755 20.82 6.77 20.68
CA LEU A 755 20.18 6.45 21.95
C LEU A 755 21.24 5.91 22.93
N ARG A 756 21.61 6.73 23.91
CA ARG A 756 22.40 6.29 25.07
C ARG A 756 21.52 5.40 25.95
N ALA A 757 21.68 4.08 25.83
CA ALA A 757 21.36 3.16 26.91
C ALA A 757 22.58 3.07 27.84
N GLY A 758 22.43 3.56 29.07
CA GLY A 758 23.44 3.43 30.11
C GLY A 758 23.27 2.10 30.87
N SER A 759 24.37 1.38 31.09
CA SER A 759 24.97 1.11 32.42
C SER A 759 25.99 -0.04 32.37
N PRO A 760 26.96 -0.07 33.31
CA PRO A 760 28.28 -0.63 33.10
C PRO A 760 28.43 -2.04 33.68
N MET A 761 29.29 -2.86 33.06
CA MET A 761 29.84 -4.06 33.69
C MET A 761 31.31 -4.18 33.26
N GLY A 762 32.19 -4.20 34.27
CA GLY A 762 33.63 -4.29 34.10
C GLY A 762 34.09 -5.65 33.59
N GLY A 763 35.32 -5.69 33.07
CA GLY A 763 35.91 -6.96 32.68
C GLY A 763 37.19 -6.86 31.87
N ILE A 764 38.32 -6.75 32.58
CA ILE A 764 39.56 -7.50 32.31
C ILE A 764 40.41 -7.05 31.11
N MET A 765 41.51 -6.36 31.47
CA MET A 765 42.76 -6.25 30.72
C MET A 765 43.27 -7.62 30.22
N ARG A 766 43.62 -7.71 28.93
CA ARG A 766 44.77 -8.50 28.47
C ARG A 766 45.57 -7.73 27.41
N ARG A 767 46.87 -7.62 27.69
CA ARG A 767 47.96 -7.05 26.88
C ARG A 767 48.18 -7.85 25.60
N VAL A 768 48.53 -7.16 24.50
CA VAL A 768 49.62 -7.46 23.52
C VAL A 768 49.85 -6.14 22.74
N SER A 769 50.79 -5.27 23.13
CA SER A 769 52.15 -5.07 22.56
C SER A 769 52.25 -4.81 21.06
N GLU A 770 52.68 -3.59 20.68
CA GLU A 770 53.67 -3.22 19.63
C GLU A 770 53.71 -1.69 19.53
N ARG A 771 54.75 -1.02 20.05
CA ARG A 771 56.02 -0.58 19.42
C ARG A 771 55.84 0.36 18.21
N GLY A 772 56.48 1.53 18.28
CA GLY A 772 56.71 2.44 17.14
C GLY A 772 56.49 3.91 17.49
N VAL A 773 57.33 4.52 18.33
CA VAL A 773 58.42 5.44 17.94
C VAL A 773 57.98 6.74 17.26
N SER A 774 58.10 7.84 18.01
CA SER A 774 58.56 9.19 17.64
C SER A 774 57.84 10.16 18.59
N GLY A 775 58.48 10.98 19.39
CA GLY A 775 59.65 11.80 19.11
C GLY A 775 59.31 13.13 19.78
N GLU A 776 60.05 13.45 20.84
CA GLU A 776 59.95 14.69 21.59
C GLU A 776 60.08 15.91 20.68
N VAL A 777 59.54 17.07 21.11
CA VAL A 777 60.38 18.20 21.56
C VAL A 777 59.48 19.39 21.96
N LYS A 778 59.60 19.70 23.26
CA LYS A 778 59.74 21.02 23.93
C LYS A 778 58.67 22.10 23.70
N ARG A 779 58.00 22.51 24.81
CA ARG A 779 58.29 23.71 25.65
C ARG A 779 57.99 25.02 24.88
N SER A 780 57.33 26.03 25.41
CA SER A 780 57.38 26.55 26.78
C SER A 780 56.45 27.77 26.90
N VAL A 781 55.83 27.89 28.08
CA VAL A 781 55.87 29.06 28.99
C VAL A 781 54.92 30.25 28.77
N SER A 782 54.43 30.67 29.95
CA SER A 782 53.88 31.96 30.40
C SER A 782 52.37 32.12 30.21
N GLY A 783 51.60 32.52 31.22
CA GLY A 783 51.94 32.99 32.56
C GLY A 783 50.80 33.86 33.11
N SER A 784 50.60 33.76 34.42
CA SER A 784 50.00 34.74 35.33
C SER A 784 48.50 35.04 35.24
N GLU A 785 47.75 34.37 36.13
CA GLU A 785 47.10 34.98 37.31
C GLU A 785 46.60 36.43 37.23
N ARG A 786 45.31 36.62 37.55
CA ARG A 786 44.93 37.35 38.77
C ARG A 786 43.46 37.11 39.18
N ASN A 787 43.32 36.57 40.40
CA ASN A 787 42.14 36.67 41.27
C ASN A 787 41.93 38.12 41.72
N VAL A 788 40.68 38.55 41.91
CA VAL A 788 40.24 39.30 43.10
C VAL A 788 38.77 38.97 43.43
N SER A 789 38.59 38.52 44.67
CA SER A 789 37.40 38.46 45.56
C SER A 789 36.48 39.69 45.51
N GLY A 790 35.23 39.71 45.96
CA GLY A 790 34.43 38.84 46.83
C GLY A 790 33.33 39.70 47.50
N LEU A 791 32.39 39.02 48.20
CA LEU A 791 31.37 39.54 49.15
C LEU A 791 30.22 40.38 48.55
N GLY A 792 28.95 40.28 48.98
CA GLY A 792 28.27 39.38 49.89
C GLY A 792 26.95 40.02 50.38
N ILE A 793 26.00 39.17 50.81
CA ILE A 793 24.87 39.43 51.73
C ILE A 793 23.50 39.81 51.12
N GLY A 794 22.56 38.85 51.17
CA GLY A 794 21.41 38.90 52.10
C GLY A 794 20.00 39.15 51.54
N GLY A 795 19.07 38.21 51.76
CA GLY A 795 17.63 38.48 51.74
C GLY A 795 16.72 37.28 51.45
N GLU A 796 16.35 36.53 52.50
CA GLU A 796 15.34 35.46 52.52
C GLU A 796 13.90 35.98 52.25
N ARG A 797 13.03 35.17 51.64
CA ARG A 797 11.91 34.45 52.32
C ARG A 797 10.91 33.83 51.34
N SER A 798 10.35 32.74 51.84
CA SER A 798 9.48 31.73 51.26
C SER A 798 7.98 31.99 51.46
N TRP A 799 7.16 31.23 50.73
CA TRP A 799 5.83 30.63 51.06
C TRP A 799 4.70 30.88 50.03
N THR A 800 4.28 29.77 49.40
CA THR A 800 2.89 29.44 48.96
C THR A 800 1.93 29.43 50.18
N PRO A 801 0.57 29.56 50.09
CA PRO A 801 -0.27 28.61 49.29
C PRO A 801 -1.71 29.04 48.85
N THR A 802 -2.26 28.23 47.92
CA THR A 802 -3.64 27.71 47.71
C THR A 802 -4.95 28.47 48.08
N ARG A 803 -5.92 28.33 47.14
CA ARG A 803 -7.31 27.77 47.25
C ARG A 803 -8.55 28.69 47.10
N ASP A 804 -9.42 28.23 46.18
CA ASP A 804 -10.89 28.11 46.14
C ASP A 804 -11.84 29.27 46.54
N ALA A 805 -12.82 29.58 45.66
CA ALA A 805 -14.26 29.37 45.93
C ALA A 805 -15.20 29.86 44.78
N THR A 806 -15.79 28.87 44.10
CA THR A 806 -17.20 28.61 43.71
C THR A 806 -18.41 29.58 43.88
N MET A 807 -19.39 29.33 42.99
CA MET A 807 -20.90 29.45 43.03
C MET A 807 -21.56 30.79 42.63
N GLY A 808 -22.71 30.85 41.93
CA GLY A 808 -23.74 29.90 41.43
C GLY A 808 -24.64 30.60 40.36
N LEU A 809 -25.26 29.96 39.36
CA LEU A 809 -26.45 29.07 39.28
C LEU A 809 -27.84 29.75 39.29
N GLU A 810 -28.75 29.13 38.49
CA GLU A 810 -30.22 29.29 38.29
C GLU A 810 -30.70 30.27 37.18
N GLY A 811 -31.65 29.95 36.29
CA GLY A 811 -32.48 28.75 36.10
C GLY A 811 -33.62 28.98 35.07
N LEU A 812 -33.91 27.96 34.26
CA LEU A 812 -35.19 27.50 33.65
C LEU A 812 -36.34 28.48 33.27
N LYS A 813 -36.89 28.34 32.04
CA LYS A 813 -38.18 27.62 31.78
C LYS A 813 -38.62 27.55 30.30
N VAL A 814 -39.33 26.46 30.05
CA VAL A 814 -40.01 25.93 28.86
C VAL A 814 -41.38 26.61 28.63
N MET A 815 -41.84 26.77 27.38
CA MET A 815 -43.17 26.31 26.92
C MET A 815 -43.46 26.52 25.41
N ASP A 816 -44.26 25.58 24.91
CA ASP A 816 -44.78 25.31 23.57
C ASP A 816 -45.56 26.44 22.86
N GLY A 817 -45.75 26.27 21.54
CA GLY A 817 -47.11 26.35 21.00
C GLY A 817 -47.39 27.25 19.78
N ASN A 818 -47.12 26.69 18.59
CA ASN A 818 -48.10 26.52 17.50
C ASN A 818 -48.57 27.71 16.59
N VAL A 819 -48.76 27.33 15.31
CA VAL A 819 -49.59 27.91 14.23
C VAL A 819 -49.09 29.14 13.45
N GLY A 820 -48.98 28.98 12.12
CA GLY A 820 -49.28 30.11 11.21
C GLY A 820 -48.63 30.17 9.82
N ASN A 821 -49.02 29.26 8.91
CA ASN A 821 -49.39 29.54 7.51
C ASN A 821 -48.45 30.35 6.57
N ARG A 822 -48.00 29.69 5.47
CA ARG A 822 -48.44 29.97 4.08
C ARG A 822 -47.75 29.06 3.07
N ARG A 823 -48.53 28.14 2.49
CA ARG A 823 -48.29 27.49 1.19
C ARG A 823 -48.76 28.40 0.06
N ARG A 824 -48.10 28.36 -1.09
CA ARG A 824 -48.76 28.48 -2.40
C ARG A 824 -48.25 27.37 -3.32
N THR A 825 -49.21 26.59 -3.78
CA THR A 825 -49.22 25.62 -4.86
C THR A 825 -49.23 26.32 -6.22
N LEU A 826 -48.83 25.62 -7.28
CA LEU A 826 -49.67 25.45 -8.48
C LEU A 826 -49.12 24.36 -9.41
N ASP A 827 -50.07 23.55 -9.87
CA ASP A 827 -49.97 22.32 -10.65
C ASP A 827 -49.82 22.56 -12.17
N ALA A 828 -49.57 21.44 -12.84
CA ALA A 828 -49.51 21.21 -14.29
C ALA A 828 -50.85 21.37 -15.03
N GLU A 829 -50.77 21.41 -16.37
CA GLU A 829 -51.73 21.04 -17.45
C GLU A 829 -51.37 21.92 -18.69
N ILE A 830 -51.43 21.57 -19.99
CA ILE A 830 -52.01 20.47 -20.77
C ILE A 830 -51.61 20.63 -22.27
N LEU A 831 -51.57 19.52 -23.03
CA LEU A 831 -51.79 19.28 -24.49
C LEU A 831 -51.12 20.13 -25.60
N GLY A 832 -50.66 19.44 -26.65
CA GLY A 832 -50.77 19.96 -28.04
C GLY A 832 -49.77 19.40 -29.07
N GLU A 833 -50.25 18.51 -29.92
CA GLU A 833 -49.59 17.89 -31.09
C GLU A 833 -49.00 18.87 -32.12
N LYS A 834 -47.90 18.49 -32.82
CA LYS A 834 -47.84 18.26 -34.30
C LYS A 834 -46.42 18.13 -34.88
N VAL A 835 -46.10 16.89 -35.27
CA VAL A 835 -45.55 16.37 -36.54
C VAL A 835 -44.98 17.33 -37.62
N LYS A 836 -43.84 16.86 -38.22
CA LYS A 836 -43.15 17.21 -39.50
C LYS A 836 -42.29 18.49 -39.49
N GLY A 837 -41.06 18.54 -39.98
CA GLY A 837 -40.23 17.64 -40.80
C GLY A 837 -39.27 18.50 -41.64
N MET A 838 -38.14 17.94 -42.08
CA MET A 838 -37.14 18.50 -43.03
C MET A 838 -36.29 19.68 -42.51
N GLU A 839 -35.05 19.93 -42.92
CA GLU A 839 -33.90 19.20 -43.48
C GLU A 839 -32.78 20.28 -43.53
N LYS A 840 -31.52 19.86 -43.33
CA LYS A 840 -30.24 20.46 -43.79
C LYS A 840 -30.08 21.99 -43.94
N ALA A 841 -29.04 22.52 -43.28
CA ALA A 841 -28.08 23.43 -43.92
C ALA A 841 -26.71 23.39 -43.21
N GLU A 842 -25.67 23.12 -43.99
CA GLU A 842 -24.26 23.31 -43.68
C GLU A 842 -23.92 24.81 -43.56
N GLU A 843 -22.96 25.19 -42.72
CA GLU A 843 -21.69 25.81 -43.16
C GLU A 843 -20.89 26.43 -42.00
N LYS A 844 -19.56 26.18 -42.08
CA LYS A 844 -18.43 27.07 -41.76
C LYS A 844 -18.15 27.40 -40.29
N GLU A 845 -17.16 26.71 -39.74
CA GLU A 845 -16.29 27.30 -38.72
C GLU A 845 -14.84 27.34 -39.25
N GLN A 846 -14.31 28.56 -39.29
CA GLN A 846 -12.98 28.90 -39.75
C GLN A 846 -11.93 28.47 -38.73
N THR A 847 -10.95 27.70 -39.22
CA THR A 847 -9.70 27.38 -38.55
C THR A 847 -8.78 28.60 -38.44
N GLN A 848 -8.35 28.94 -37.22
CA GLN A 848 -7.09 29.66 -36.97
C GLN A 848 -6.10 28.72 -36.26
N PRO A 849 -4.85 28.59 -36.73
CA PRO A 849 -3.86 27.70 -36.13
C PRO A 849 -3.15 28.39 -34.98
N CYS A 850 -3.27 27.84 -33.77
CA CYS A 850 -2.41 28.20 -32.65
C CYS A 850 -1.09 27.42 -32.80
N VAL A 851 0.00 28.15 -33.04
CA VAL A 851 1.36 27.61 -33.10
C VAL A 851 1.77 27.21 -31.67
N VAL A 852 1.79 25.90 -31.40
CA VAL A 852 2.26 25.35 -30.12
C VAL A 852 3.77 25.12 -30.23
N GLY A 853 4.52 25.85 -29.42
CA GLY A 853 5.97 25.72 -29.28
C GLY A 853 6.36 24.37 -28.67
N SER A 854 7.31 23.73 -29.32
CA SER A 854 8.10 22.58 -28.89
C SER A 854 8.89 22.89 -27.63
N ASP A 855 8.65 22.18 -26.52
CA ASP A 855 9.57 22.05 -25.37
C ASP A 855 9.13 20.92 -24.41
N MET A 856 9.49 19.67 -24.79
CA MET A 856 9.82 18.50 -23.95
C MET A 856 8.91 18.00 -22.79
N SER A 857 8.28 16.84 -23.06
CA SER A 857 8.28 15.54 -22.36
C SER A 857 8.28 15.43 -20.81
N PHE A 858 7.19 14.88 -20.25
CA PHE A 858 7.12 14.36 -18.87
C PHE A 858 6.93 12.85 -18.82
N SER A 859 7.70 12.18 -17.97
CA SER A 859 7.65 10.75 -17.66
C SER A 859 6.25 10.19 -17.44
N ILE A 860 6.14 8.88 -17.70
CA ILE A 860 4.92 8.09 -17.60
C ILE A 860 4.29 8.33 -16.23
N ILE A 861 3.07 8.91 -16.16
CA ILE A 861 2.21 9.01 -14.96
C ILE A 861 0.92 8.27 -15.28
#